data_AF-A0A4W3I785-F1
#
_entry.id   AF-A0A4W3I785-F1
#
_cell.length_a   1.000
_cell.length_b   1.000
_cell.length_c   1.000
_cell.angle_alpha   90.00
_cell.angle_beta   90.00
_cell.angle_gamma   90.00
#
_symmetry.space_group_name_H-M   'P 1'
#
loop_
_entity.id
_entity.type
_entity.pdbx_description
1 polymer ?
#
loop_
_entity_poly.entity_id
_entity_poly.type
_entity_poly.pdbx_seq_one_letter_code
_entity_poly.pdbx_strand_id
1 'polypeptide(L)'
;MKRIFGFELSDLQSWQRCVCLLNRPTDPASLGIFRTLFGDLHVYRRDKVRYQMPGLLLLLGVAVTVRGNHTCAALLCVRQVLGLTWTHLLRSIFIVYFLAGVKKLDADWVEGYSMNHLASHWLFDPFKHVLTEEKVSLLVVHGGGLMLDLSAGFLLFFDVTRPYAIVFVTYFHSMNSQLFSIGMFAYTMLATSPLFCYPDWPRAIIRRFPGFLRAVAPLTELPQRSPSCVYPQQDPQARDKRKSRRENPLSLRHKMGAIFTIVYLLEQFFLPYSHFITQGYNNWTNGLYGYSWDMMVHSRSHQHVKITYRDGVTGEVGYLNPGVWTLSRRWKDHADMLKQYSACLASQLQHYNISQPHIYFDIWVSINERFQQRLFDPRVDVVAAAWSPFRRTDWLMPLLVDLSPWRHKFDEIEKSLDNSTDVVFIADFPGLHLENFVSEDLGNTSIQVLQGEVAVEIVAENRNYSLREGDKMQLPAGDYHYVYTVSEEPSCYMYLYVNTTMIQFEQNYTRLAELQERLRNGTEPEEMDAELRQVLNGNAEGLNITDPVLAAFAQRQRRLEEHEKRRNSTVLERFRRFTLRKYMIFRRSILMTSYAIRNLVLGQPSLEQLSLEYDYANMKFHEDTETPSSSQGAEQLVPEGRVEL
;
A
#
# COMPACT_ATOMS: atom_id res chain seq x y z
N MET A 1 35.56 1.19 -8.04
CA MET A 1 34.43 1.48 -7.12
C MET A 1 33.22 2.04 -7.88
N LYS A 2 33.33 3.22 -8.53
CA LYS A 2 32.25 3.81 -9.36
C LYS A 2 31.68 2.86 -10.43
N ARG A 3 32.54 2.13 -11.12
CA ARG A 3 32.16 1.17 -12.18
C ARG A 3 31.53 -0.14 -11.68
N ILE A 4 31.76 -0.51 -10.42
CA ILE A 4 31.34 -1.80 -9.83
C ILE A 4 30.14 -1.62 -8.90
N PHE A 5 30.15 -0.55 -8.08
CA PHE A 5 29.13 -0.29 -7.07
C PHE A 5 28.24 0.92 -7.39
N GLY A 6 28.52 1.64 -8.48
CA GLY A 6 27.75 2.84 -8.87
C GLY A 6 28.08 4.09 -8.05
N PHE A 7 29.13 4.09 -7.21
CA PHE A 7 29.51 5.23 -6.37
C PHE A 7 31.01 5.38 -6.10
N GLU A 8 31.41 6.57 -5.66
CA GLU A 8 32.82 6.93 -5.39
C GLU A 8 33.16 6.88 -3.89
N LEU A 9 34.43 6.73 -3.52
CA LEU A 9 34.88 6.80 -2.12
C LEU A 9 34.55 8.14 -1.46
N SER A 10 34.54 9.21 -2.25
CA SER A 10 34.14 10.56 -1.84
C SER A 10 32.70 10.64 -1.34
N ASP A 11 31.83 9.76 -1.83
CA ASP A 11 30.44 9.64 -1.40
C ASP A 11 30.32 9.06 0.03
N LEU A 12 31.35 8.35 0.53
CA LEU A 12 31.37 7.78 1.89
C LEU A 12 32.08 8.64 2.94
N GLN A 13 32.74 9.73 2.53
CA GLN A 13 33.62 10.52 3.41
C GLN A 13 32.90 11.40 4.43
N SER A 14 31.57 11.58 4.30
CA SER A 14 30.78 12.34 5.27
C SER A 14 29.39 11.73 5.42
N TRP A 15 28.78 11.92 6.59
CA TRP A 15 27.44 11.42 6.86
C TRP A 15 26.42 11.94 5.84
N GLN A 16 26.44 13.23 5.49
CA GLN A 16 25.54 13.81 4.48
C GLN A 16 25.74 13.23 3.08
N ARG A 17 26.99 13.06 2.62
CA ARG A 17 27.24 12.46 1.30
C ARG A 17 26.88 10.98 1.25
N CYS A 18 27.13 10.26 2.35
CA CYS A 18 26.77 8.85 2.48
C CYS A 18 25.24 8.70 2.46
N VAL A 19 24.52 9.58 3.17
CA VAL A 19 23.05 9.66 3.13
C VAL A 19 22.56 10.03 1.72
N CYS A 20 23.16 11.01 1.04
CA CYS A 20 22.80 11.35 -0.35
C CYS A 20 23.06 10.20 -1.32
N LEU A 21 24.16 9.45 -1.15
CA LEU A 21 24.47 8.26 -1.94
C LEU A 21 23.43 7.15 -1.71
N LEU A 22 23.10 6.86 -0.46
CA LEU A 22 22.08 5.87 -0.11
C LEU A 22 20.70 6.24 -0.66
N ASN A 23 20.43 7.54 -0.84
CA ASN A 23 19.18 8.10 -1.37
C ASN A 23 19.25 8.51 -2.87
N ARG A 24 20.33 8.20 -3.61
CA ARG A 24 20.37 8.43 -5.07
C ARG A 24 19.32 7.55 -5.77
N PRO A 25 18.55 8.08 -6.75
CA PRO A 25 17.57 7.31 -7.51
C PRO A 25 18.27 6.48 -8.60
N THR A 26 19.13 5.55 -8.20
CA THR A 26 19.82 4.59 -9.08
C THR A 26 19.35 3.16 -8.81
N ASP A 27 19.53 2.28 -9.81
CA ASP A 27 19.02 0.89 -9.84
C ASP A 27 19.11 0.20 -8.45
N PRO A 28 17.97 -0.24 -7.86
CA PRO A 28 17.91 -0.83 -6.52
C PRO A 28 18.87 -2.02 -6.31
N ALA A 29 19.27 -2.68 -7.39
CA ALA A 29 20.12 -3.86 -7.36
C ALA A 29 21.56 -3.57 -6.90
N SER A 30 22.22 -2.53 -7.44
CA SER A 30 23.67 -2.28 -7.25
C SER A 30 24.08 -1.93 -5.82
N LEU A 31 23.21 -1.23 -5.09
CA LEU A 31 23.33 -0.95 -3.66
C LEU A 31 22.60 -2.00 -2.80
N GLY A 32 21.92 -2.98 -3.41
CA GLY A 32 21.10 -4.00 -2.74
C GLY A 32 21.88 -4.83 -1.75
N ILE A 33 23.07 -5.36 -2.12
CA ILE A 33 23.92 -6.17 -1.23
C ILE A 33 24.48 -5.35 -0.09
N PHE A 34 24.90 -4.10 -0.33
CA PHE A 34 25.36 -3.21 0.73
C PHE A 34 24.19 -2.89 1.69
N ARG A 35 22.97 -2.69 1.18
CA ARG A 35 21.74 -2.54 1.98
C ARG A 35 21.31 -3.82 2.71
N THR A 36 21.59 -5.01 2.18
CA THR A 36 21.33 -6.29 2.86
C THR A 36 22.32 -6.52 4.00
N LEU A 37 23.62 -6.33 3.74
CA LEU A 37 24.69 -6.47 4.73
C LEU A 37 24.61 -5.39 5.82
N PHE A 38 24.23 -4.15 5.46
CA PHE A 38 23.99 -3.07 6.41
C PHE A 38 22.66 -3.25 7.14
N GLY A 39 21.63 -3.79 6.48
CA GLY A 39 20.35 -4.16 7.10
C GLY A 39 20.45 -5.29 8.13
N ASP A 40 21.42 -6.21 7.96
CA ASP A 40 21.74 -7.25 8.95
C ASP A 40 22.47 -6.70 10.19
N LEU A 41 23.10 -5.52 10.09
CA LEU A 41 23.84 -4.89 11.19
C LEU A 41 23.10 -3.69 11.82
N HIS A 42 22.25 -2.98 11.07
CA HIS A 42 21.40 -1.89 11.55
C HIS A 42 20.21 -1.62 10.60
N VAL A 43 19.04 -1.49 11.22
CA VAL A 43 17.77 -1.06 10.62
C VAL A 43 17.89 0.40 10.15
N TYR A 44 18.15 0.63 8.85
CA TYR A 44 17.87 1.92 8.17
C TYR A 44 17.68 1.74 6.65
N ARG A 45 16.50 2.21 6.17
CA ARG A 45 15.89 2.29 4.80
C ARG A 45 16.81 2.44 3.56
N ARG A 46 16.39 2.23 2.27
CA ARG A 46 15.09 2.38 1.58
C ARG A 46 15.06 1.66 0.20
N ASP A 47 13.84 1.43 -0.27
CA ASP A 47 13.33 1.23 -1.65
C ASP A 47 13.41 -0.14 -2.37
N LYS A 48 12.22 -0.58 -2.79
CA LYS A 48 11.81 -1.82 -3.48
C LYS A 48 12.04 -3.17 -2.80
N VAL A 49 12.66 -3.22 -1.63
CA VAL A 49 12.71 -4.46 -0.84
C VAL A 49 11.55 -4.48 0.17
N ARG A 50 10.39 -4.98 -0.27
CA ARG A 50 9.32 -5.36 0.67
C ARG A 50 9.88 -6.47 1.58
N TYR A 51 9.92 -6.25 2.89
CA TYR A 51 10.16 -7.23 3.96
C TYR A 51 11.25 -8.29 3.71
N GLN A 52 12.47 -7.92 3.31
CA GLN A 52 13.61 -8.82 3.54
C GLN A 52 14.21 -8.52 4.92
N MET A 53 13.62 -9.11 5.96
CA MET A 53 14.28 -9.67 7.15
C MET A 53 13.27 -10.57 7.87
N PRO A 54 13.60 -11.79 8.34
CA PRO A 54 14.79 -12.62 8.19
C PRO A 54 14.50 -13.80 7.21
N GLY A 55 13.91 -13.53 6.05
CA GLY A 55 13.43 -14.58 5.14
C GLY A 55 14.51 -15.59 4.70
N LEU A 56 15.74 -15.14 4.46
CA LEU A 56 16.84 -16.03 4.03
C LEU A 56 17.37 -16.90 5.19
N LEU A 57 17.52 -16.32 6.39
CA LEU A 57 17.89 -17.04 7.61
C LEU A 57 16.79 -18.01 8.07
N LEU A 58 15.51 -17.65 7.89
CA LEU A 58 14.37 -18.53 8.13
C LEU A 58 14.28 -19.67 7.11
N LEU A 59 14.47 -19.38 5.82
CA LEU A 59 14.46 -20.40 4.77
C LEU A 59 15.62 -21.37 4.94
N LEU A 60 16.79 -20.89 5.38
CA LEU A 60 17.91 -21.73 5.79
C LEU A 60 17.58 -22.54 7.05
N GLY A 61 16.90 -21.95 8.04
CA GLY A 61 16.39 -22.67 9.23
C GLY A 61 15.41 -23.79 8.87
N VAL A 62 14.46 -23.53 7.98
CA VAL A 62 13.50 -24.51 7.45
C VAL A 62 14.24 -25.62 6.68
N ALA A 63 15.18 -25.27 5.80
CA ALA A 63 15.98 -26.24 5.06
C ALA A 63 16.83 -27.15 5.97
N VAL A 64 17.35 -26.61 7.09
CA VAL A 64 18.09 -27.38 8.09
C VAL A 64 17.17 -28.32 8.89
N THR A 65 15.94 -27.91 9.22
CA THR A 65 14.96 -28.78 9.89
C THR A 65 14.47 -29.94 9.01
N VAL A 66 14.38 -29.73 7.69
CA VAL A 66 13.87 -30.75 6.75
C VAL A 66 14.93 -31.83 6.42
N ARG A 67 16.23 -31.54 6.57
CA ARG A 67 17.33 -32.50 6.25
C ARG A 67 17.94 -33.25 7.45
N GLY A 68 17.62 -32.90 8.68
CA GLY A 68 18.29 -33.45 9.87
C GLY A 68 17.81 -34.86 10.28
N ASN A 69 18.59 -35.90 9.97
CA ASN A 69 18.29 -37.30 10.37
C ASN A 69 18.62 -37.63 11.85
N HIS A 70 19.20 -36.68 12.60
CA HIS A 70 19.59 -36.86 14.00
C HIS A 70 18.95 -35.79 14.90
N THR A 71 18.22 -36.23 15.93
CA THR A 71 17.50 -35.38 16.91
C THR A 71 18.42 -34.40 17.62
N CYS A 72 19.64 -34.84 17.94
CA CYS A 72 20.63 -33.96 18.56
C CYS A 72 21.28 -33.02 17.53
N ALA A 73 21.52 -33.45 16.29
CA ALA A 73 22.27 -32.65 15.30
C ALA A 73 21.44 -31.50 14.70
N ALA A 74 20.13 -31.64 14.53
CA ALA A 74 19.27 -30.53 14.09
C ALA A 74 19.17 -29.43 15.17
N LEU A 75 19.03 -29.84 16.44
CA LEU A 75 19.05 -28.94 17.60
C LEU A 75 20.44 -28.37 17.91
N LEU A 76 21.52 -29.12 17.65
CA LEU A 76 22.91 -28.68 17.79
C LEU A 76 23.35 -27.76 16.66
N CYS A 77 22.98 -28.01 15.41
CA CYS A 77 23.36 -27.18 14.26
C CYS A 77 22.72 -25.78 14.36
N VAL A 78 21.44 -25.71 14.75
CA VAL A 78 20.77 -24.43 15.06
C VAL A 78 21.35 -23.77 16.32
N ARG A 79 21.75 -24.55 17.34
CA ARG A 79 22.43 -24.02 18.55
C ARG A 79 23.85 -23.52 18.31
N GLN A 80 24.62 -24.17 17.44
CA GLN A 80 26.08 -23.94 17.30
C GLN A 80 26.42 -22.90 16.24
N VAL A 81 25.63 -22.74 15.19
CA VAL A 81 26.01 -21.86 14.07
C VAL A 81 25.59 -20.41 14.33
N LEU A 82 24.57 -20.14 15.15
CA LEU A 82 23.99 -18.79 15.27
C LEU A 82 23.71 -18.28 16.69
N GLY A 83 23.82 -19.08 17.75
CA GLY A 83 23.44 -18.65 19.11
C GLY A 83 21.95 -18.28 19.30
N LEU A 84 21.18 -18.22 18.20
CA LEU A 84 19.73 -18.01 18.15
C LEU A 84 19.02 -19.32 18.50
N THR A 85 18.52 -19.44 19.72
CA THR A 85 17.65 -20.56 20.09
C THR A 85 16.35 -20.50 19.29
N TRP A 86 15.82 -21.67 18.88
CA TRP A 86 14.51 -21.85 18.24
C TRP A 86 13.38 -21.02 18.88
N THR A 87 13.43 -20.88 20.20
CA THR A 87 12.49 -20.07 20.99
C THR A 87 12.57 -18.58 20.70
N HIS A 88 13.72 -18.02 20.29
CA HIS A 88 13.81 -16.62 19.86
C HIS A 88 13.05 -16.38 18.57
N LEU A 89 13.18 -17.28 17.60
CA LEU A 89 12.48 -17.19 16.31
C LEU A 89 10.96 -17.18 16.49
N LEU A 90 10.44 -18.09 17.33
CA LEU A 90 9.01 -18.15 17.64
C LEU A 90 8.53 -16.89 18.37
N ARG A 91 9.34 -16.34 19.28
CA ARG A 91 9.03 -15.09 19.99
C ARG A 91 9.00 -13.89 19.03
N SER A 92 9.93 -13.81 18.07
CA SER A 92 9.91 -12.73 17.08
C SER A 92 8.64 -12.77 16.23
N ILE A 93 8.19 -13.96 15.81
CA ILE A 93 6.92 -14.11 15.09
C ILE A 93 5.72 -13.75 15.98
N PHE A 94 5.74 -14.15 17.25
CA PHE A 94 4.72 -13.77 18.24
C PHE A 94 4.61 -12.24 18.38
N ILE A 95 5.75 -11.55 18.53
CA ILE A 95 5.80 -10.10 18.70
C ILE A 95 5.19 -9.39 17.49
N VAL A 96 5.43 -9.87 16.27
CA VAL A 96 4.85 -9.29 15.05
C VAL A 96 3.32 -9.33 15.07
N TYR A 97 2.70 -10.47 15.41
CA TYR A 97 1.24 -10.54 15.53
C TYR A 97 0.73 -9.66 16.67
N PHE A 98 1.32 -9.81 17.85
CA PHE A 98 0.84 -9.11 19.04
C PHE A 98 0.90 -7.59 18.88
N LEU A 99 2.02 -7.05 18.37
CA LEU A 99 2.15 -5.61 18.12
C LEU A 99 1.23 -5.12 17.00
N ALA A 100 0.98 -5.92 15.97
CA ALA A 100 -0.01 -5.59 14.94
C ALA A 100 -1.43 -5.50 15.55
N GLY A 101 -1.75 -6.37 16.51
CA GLY A 101 -3.01 -6.34 17.26
C GLY A 101 -3.09 -5.13 18.19
N VAL A 102 -2.02 -4.82 18.92
CA VAL A 102 -1.96 -3.64 19.80
C VAL A 102 -2.16 -2.35 18.98
N LYS A 103 -1.57 -2.25 17.79
CA LYS A 103 -1.77 -1.07 16.94
C LYS A 103 -3.19 -0.97 16.37
N LYS A 104 -3.92 -2.08 16.24
CA LYS A 104 -5.34 -2.09 15.86
C LYS A 104 -6.30 -1.69 16.98
N LEU A 105 -5.80 -1.40 18.18
CA LEU A 105 -6.58 -0.76 19.25
C LEU A 105 -6.74 0.76 19.03
N ASP A 106 -6.14 1.30 17.97
CA ASP A 106 -6.37 2.67 17.51
C ASP A 106 -7.87 2.94 17.28
N ALA A 107 -8.33 4.12 17.68
CA ALA A 107 -9.74 4.48 17.60
C ALA A 107 -10.27 4.36 16.16
N ASP A 108 -9.48 4.76 15.16
CA ASP A 108 -9.88 4.67 13.76
C ASP A 108 -10.08 3.22 13.28
N TRP A 109 -9.39 2.25 13.88
CA TRP A 109 -9.58 0.84 13.54
C TRP A 109 -10.78 0.26 14.29
N VAL A 110 -10.90 0.54 15.59
CA VAL A 110 -11.98 0.00 16.41
C VAL A 110 -13.35 0.53 15.97
N GLU A 111 -13.41 1.78 15.51
CA GLU A 111 -14.64 2.41 15.01
C GLU A 111 -14.97 2.04 13.56
N GLY A 112 -14.05 1.41 12.83
CA GLY A 112 -14.29 0.95 11.46
C GLY A 112 -13.94 1.94 10.33
N TYR A 113 -13.32 3.08 10.65
CA TYR A 113 -12.93 4.11 9.67
C TYR A 113 -11.66 3.76 8.88
N SER A 114 -10.89 2.78 9.34
CA SER A 114 -9.66 2.35 8.68
C SER A 114 -9.99 1.48 7.47
N MET A 115 -9.57 1.83 6.25
CA MET A 115 -9.84 0.98 5.07
C MET A 115 -11.34 0.65 4.88
N ASN A 116 -12.25 1.61 5.10
CA ASN A 116 -13.70 1.38 5.16
C ASN A 116 -14.28 0.59 3.97
N HIS A 117 -13.79 0.84 2.74
CA HIS A 117 -14.24 0.12 1.54
C HIS A 117 -13.77 -1.34 1.44
N LEU A 118 -13.01 -1.87 2.40
CA LEU A 118 -12.48 -3.24 2.30
C LEU A 118 -13.59 -4.30 2.33
N ALA A 119 -14.69 -4.02 3.04
CA ALA A 119 -15.85 -4.92 3.12
C ALA A 119 -16.56 -5.08 1.76
N SER A 120 -16.45 -4.11 0.85
CA SER A 120 -17.04 -4.17 -0.50
C SER A 120 -16.44 -5.30 -1.35
N HIS A 121 -15.20 -5.73 -1.03
CA HIS A 121 -14.50 -6.74 -1.81
C HIS A 121 -15.19 -8.11 -1.75
N TRP A 122 -15.21 -8.83 -2.89
CA TRP A 122 -15.94 -10.11 -3.07
C TRP A 122 -15.60 -11.21 -2.05
N LEU A 123 -14.42 -11.13 -1.43
CA LEU A 123 -13.97 -12.06 -0.38
C LEU A 123 -14.93 -12.09 0.82
N PHE A 124 -15.66 -10.98 1.04
CA PHE A 124 -16.57 -10.84 2.16
C PHE A 124 -18.04 -11.06 1.78
N ASP A 125 -18.37 -11.29 0.50
CA ASP A 125 -19.74 -11.54 0.03
C ASP A 125 -20.47 -12.67 0.78
N PRO A 126 -19.80 -13.78 1.18
CA PRO A 126 -20.46 -14.80 1.98
C PRO A 126 -21.05 -14.28 3.30
N PHE A 127 -20.40 -13.27 3.92
CA PHE A 127 -20.88 -12.65 5.15
C PHE A 127 -22.01 -11.65 4.88
N LYS A 128 -22.04 -11.03 3.69
CA LYS A 128 -23.08 -10.08 3.27
C LYS A 128 -24.45 -10.73 3.07
N HIS A 129 -24.51 -12.06 2.93
CA HIS A 129 -25.80 -12.78 2.93
C HIS A 129 -26.51 -12.76 4.29
N VAL A 130 -25.80 -12.49 5.38
CA VAL A 130 -26.33 -12.52 6.76
C VAL A 130 -26.20 -11.15 7.45
N LEU A 131 -25.19 -10.37 7.11
CA LEU A 131 -24.88 -9.08 7.73
C LEU A 131 -24.93 -7.96 6.69
N THR A 132 -25.30 -6.75 7.11
CA THR A 132 -25.14 -5.54 6.27
C THR A 132 -23.65 -5.25 6.04
N GLU A 133 -23.31 -4.57 4.95
CA GLU A 133 -21.92 -4.26 4.61
C GLU A 133 -21.19 -3.50 5.72
N GLU A 134 -21.85 -2.52 6.34
CA GLU A 134 -21.34 -1.79 7.52
C GLU A 134 -20.99 -2.74 8.68
N LYS A 135 -21.85 -3.72 8.97
CA LYS A 135 -21.60 -4.73 10.02
C LYS A 135 -20.50 -5.71 9.65
N VAL A 136 -20.38 -6.06 8.36
CA VAL A 136 -19.26 -6.87 7.87
C VAL A 136 -17.95 -6.11 8.04
N SER A 137 -17.91 -4.83 7.69
CA SER A 137 -16.76 -3.95 7.91
C SER A 137 -16.38 -3.92 9.39
N LEU A 138 -17.30 -3.58 10.29
CA LEU A 138 -16.99 -3.43 11.70
C LEU A 138 -16.66 -4.75 12.41
N LEU A 139 -17.48 -5.79 12.24
CA LEU A 139 -17.34 -7.03 13.02
C LEU A 139 -16.33 -8.01 12.40
N VAL A 140 -16.40 -8.22 11.09
CA VAL A 140 -15.59 -9.25 10.41
C VAL A 140 -14.22 -8.71 10.06
N VAL A 141 -14.15 -7.54 9.40
CA VAL A 141 -12.88 -6.96 8.95
C VAL A 141 -12.12 -6.37 10.15
N HIS A 142 -12.70 -5.41 10.85
CA HIS A 142 -12.03 -4.70 11.93
C HIS A 142 -11.94 -5.53 13.21
N GLY A 143 -13.08 -6.03 13.69
CA GLY A 143 -13.14 -6.88 14.89
C GLY A 143 -12.37 -8.19 14.72
N GLY A 144 -12.61 -8.91 13.61
CA GLY A 144 -11.91 -10.16 13.31
C GLY A 144 -10.41 -9.96 13.11
N GLY A 145 -9.99 -8.93 12.37
CA GLY A 145 -8.58 -8.59 12.18
C GLY A 145 -7.87 -8.25 13.50
N LEU A 146 -8.49 -7.44 14.36
CA LEU A 146 -7.98 -7.09 15.69
C LEU A 146 -7.86 -8.33 16.59
N MET A 147 -8.93 -9.13 16.70
CA MET A 147 -8.97 -10.31 17.56
C MET A 147 -7.92 -11.33 17.12
N LEU A 148 -7.80 -11.57 15.80
CA LEU A 148 -6.84 -12.53 15.29
C LEU A 148 -5.41 -12.07 15.55
N ASP A 149 -5.05 -10.80 15.28
CA ASP A 149 -3.68 -10.34 15.49
C ASP A 149 -3.30 -10.35 16.99
N LEU A 150 -4.20 -9.97 17.90
CA LEU A 150 -3.95 -10.05 19.34
C LEU A 150 -3.81 -11.48 19.87
N SER A 151 -4.50 -12.45 19.26
CA SER A 151 -4.57 -13.84 19.76
C SER A 151 -3.67 -14.83 19.02
N ALA A 152 -3.32 -14.59 17.75
CA ALA A 152 -2.65 -15.56 16.88
C ALA A 152 -1.33 -16.08 17.47
N GLY A 153 -0.52 -15.18 18.03
CA GLY A 153 0.73 -15.55 18.70
C GLY A 153 0.50 -16.54 19.86
N PHE A 154 -0.50 -16.28 20.71
CA PHE A 154 -0.86 -17.17 21.81
C PHE A 154 -1.40 -18.50 21.30
N LEU A 155 -2.33 -18.46 20.34
CA LEU A 155 -3.00 -19.64 19.80
C LEU A 155 -2.02 -20.58 19.07
N LEU A 156 -1.00 -20.04 18.40
CA LEU A 156 0.06 -20.84 17.77
C LEU A 156 0.99 -21.50 18.79
N PHE A 157 1.16 -20.90 19.97
CA PHE A 157 2.08 -21.38 20.99
C PHE A 157 1.53 -22.64 21.70
N PHE A 158 0.24 -22.66 22.05
CA PHE A 158 -0.36 -23.79 22.74
C PHE A 158 -0.71 -24.95 21.79
N ASP A 159 -0.33 -26.17 22.17
CA ASP A 159 -0.50 -27.37 21.32
C ASP A 159 -1.96 -27.65 20.94
N VAL A 160 -2.90 -27.41 21.87
CA VAL A 160 -4.33 -27.66 21.67
C VAL A 160 -4.93 -26.69 20.65
N THR A 161 -4.54 -25.42 20.69
CA THR A 161 -5.09 -24.38 19.81
C THR A 161 -4.33 -24.23 18.49
N ARG A 162 -3.07 -24.68 18.42
CA ARG A 162 -2.19 -24.55 17.26
C ARG A 162 -2.81 -24.98 15.93
N PRO A 163 -3.44 -26.17 15.78
CA PRO A 163 -4.02 -26.56 14.49
C PRO A 163 -5.10 -25.60 14.01
N TYR A 164 -5.97 -25.10 14.92
CA TYR A 164 -6.97 -24.09 14.59
C TYR A 164 -6.31 -22.75 14.22
N ALA A 165 -5.30 -22.34 14.99
CA ALA A 165 -4.53 -21.12 14.74
C ALA A 165 -3.89 -21.14 13.35
N ILE A 166 -3.29 -22.26 12.94
CA ILE A 166 -2.68 -22.44 11.61
C ILE A 166 -3.73 -22.24 10.51
N VAL A 167 -4.94 -22.78 10.66
CA VAL A 167 -6.02 -22.58 9.68
C VAL A 167 -6.39 -21.09 9.57
N PHE A 168 -6.66 -20.42 10.70
CA PHE A 168 -7.06 -19.01 10.69
C PHE A 168 -5.96 -18.08 10.19
N VAL A 169 -4.72 -18.28 10.65
CA VAL A 169 -3.55 -17.51 10.22
C VAL A 169 -3.28 -17.73 8.72
N THR A 170 -3.45 -18.96 8.24
CA THR A 170 -3.29 -19.27 6.81
C THR A 170 -4.34 -18.56 5.98
N TYR A 171 -5.60 -18.62 6.40
CA TYR A 171 -6.69 -17.92 5.75
C TYR A 171 -6.46 -16.40 5.73
N PHE A 172 -6.13 -15.81 6.88
CA PHE A 172 -5.86 -14.38 7.02
C PHE A 172 -4.73 -13.88 6.11
N HIS A 173 -3.58 -14.57 6.10
CA HIS A 173 -2.46 -14.16 5.23
C HIS A 173 -2.75 -14.41 3.76
N SER A 174 -3.51 -15.46 3.43
CA SER A 174 -3.98 -15.68 2.06
C SER A 174 -4.91 -14.55 1.61
N MET A 175 -5.85 -14.14 2.47
CA MET A 175 -6.75 -13.01 2.24
C MET A 175 -5.97 -11.71 2.07
N ASN A 176 -5.02 -11.42 2.96
CA ASN A 176 -4.15 -10.24 2.87
C ASN A 176 -3.32 -10.23 1.58
N SER A 177 -2.90 -11.39 1.08
CA SER A 177 -2.18 -11.47 -0.21
C SER A 177 -3.04 -11.11 -1.43
N GLN A 178 -4.36 -11.19 -1.30
CA GLN A 178 -5.32 -10.80 -2.35
C GLN A 178 -5.78 -9.35 -2.18
N LEU A 179 -6.09 -8.95 -0.95
CA LEU A 179 -6.60 -7.61 -0.62
C LEU A 179 -5.51 -6.53 -0.73
N PHE A 180 -4.28 -6.88 -0.35
CA PHE A 180 -3.24 -5.89 -0.17
C PHE A 180 -1.96 -6.24 -0.94
N SER A 181 -1.34 -5.20 -1.49
CA SER A 181 -0.01 -5.31 -2.10
C SER A 181 1.13 -5.16 -1.06
N ILE A 182 1.12 -5.95 0.02
CA ILE A 182 2.15 -5.92 1.10
C ILE A 182 3.40 -6.73 0.74
N GLY A 183 3.44 -7.32 -0.46
CA GLY A 183 4.61 -8.03 -1.01
C GLY A 183 4.88 -9.33 -0.26
N MET A 184 6.13 -9.58 0.14
CA MET A 184 6.51 -10.89 0.68
C MET A 184 6.03 -11.16 2.11
N PHE A 185 5.45 -10.18 2.80
CA PHE A 185 5.02 -10.33 4.19
C PHE A 185 4.06 -11.52 4.39
N ALA A 186 2.92 -11.54 3.68
CA ALA A 186 1.93 -12.61 3.80
C ALA A 186 2.55 -14.00 3.53
N TYR A 187 3.36 -14.10 2.48
CA TYR A 187 4.05 -15.35 2.12
C TYR A 187 5.10 -15.77 3.15
N THR A 188 5.80 -14.79 3.75
CA THR A 188 6.77 -15.05 4.82
C THR A 188 6.04 -15.59 6.04
N MET A 189 4.98 -14.92 6.51
CA MET A 189 4.19 -15.39 7.65
C MET A 189 3.63 -16.79 7.43
N LEU A 190 3.10 -17.07 6.23
CA LEU A 190 2.68 -18.42 5.84
C LEU A 190 3.81 -19.44 5.92
N ALA A 191 4.99 -19.14 5.34
CA ALA A 191 6.15 -20.01 5.37
C ALA A 191 6.75 -20.20 6.78
N THR A 192 6.57 -19.22 7.66
CA THR A 192 7.02 -19.29 9.06
C THR A 192 6.07 -20.09 9.96
N SER A 193 4.79 -20.19 9.61
CA SER A 193 3.77 -20.82 10.46
C SER A 193 4.08 -22.27 10.86
N PRO A 194 4.69 -23.14 10.01
CA PRO A 194 5.03 -24.50 10.40
C PRO A 194 6.17 -24.58 11.41
N LEU A 195 6.89 -23.47 11.68
CA LEU A 195 7.89 -23.42 12.74
C LEU A 195 7.25 -23.60 14.12
N PHE A 196 5.96 -23.34 14.29
CA PHE A 196 5.29 -23.63 15.56
C PHE A 196 5.02 -25.12 15.76
N CYS A 197 5.07 -25.93 14.69
CA CYS A 197 4.85 -27.36 14.77
C CYS A 197 6.07 -28.14 15.29
N TYR A 198 5.81 -29.31 15.85
CA TYR A 198 6.87 -30.22 16.29
C TYR A 198 7.74 -30.68 15.11
N PRO A 199 9.07 -30.85 15.25
CA PRO A 199 9.98 -31.19 14.14
C PRO A 199 9.66 -32.49 13.36
N ASP A 200 8.77 -33.33 13.87
CA ASP A 200 8.26 -34.53 13.22
C ASP A 200 7.03 -34.28 12.33
N TRP A 201 6.45 -33.07 12.33
CA TRP A 201 5.26 -32.72 11.55
C TRP A 201 5.36 -33.05 10.05
N PRO A 202 6.50 -32.81 9.33
CA PRO A 202 6.56 -33.12 7.91
C PRO A 202 6.47 -34.62 7.68
N ARG A 203 7.13 -35.41 8.53
CA ARG A 203 7.12 -36.87 8.48
C ARG A 203 5.73 -37.43 8.80
N ALA A 204 5.03 -36.85 9.78
CA ALA A 204 3.67 -37.25 10.12
C ALA A 204 2.68 -37.04 8.96
N ILE A 205 2.84 -35.96 8.17
CA ILE A 205 2.03 -35.69 6.98
C ILE A 205 2.42 -36.61 5.83
N ILE A 206 3.71 -36.74 5.52
CA ILE A 206 4.22 -37.58 4.41
C ILE A 206 3.83 -39.05 4.59
N ARG A 207 3.82 -39.56 5.83
CA ARG A 207 3.33 -40.93 6.12
C ARG A 207 1.89 -41.17 5.68
N ARG A 208 1.06 -40.13 5.62
CA ARG A 208 -0.34 -40.20 5.17
C ARG A 208 -0.50 -40.12 3.65
N PHE A 209 0.56 -39.80 2.89
CA PHE A 209 0.49 -39.76 1.43
C PHE A 209 0.50 -41.16 0.80
N PRO A 210 -0.16 -41.33 -0.37
CA PRO A 210 -0.14 -42.58 -1.12
C PRO A 210 1.28 -42.96 -1.55
N GLY A 211 1.55 -44.27 -1.63
CA GLY A 211 2.91 -44.82 -1.74
C GLY A 211 3.76 -44.27 -2.90
N PHE A 212 3.14 -43.87 -4.01
CA PHE A 212 3.83 -43.30 -5.17
C PHE A 212 4.46 -41.92 -4.91
N LEU A 213 3.97 -41.15 -3.92
CA LEU A 213 4.57 -39.88 -3.50
C LEU A 213 5.66 -40.04 -2.45
N ARG A 214 5.79 -41.23 -1.83
CA ARG A 214 6.81 -41.50 -0.80
C ARG A 214 8.21 -41.67 -1.39
N ALA A 215 8.33 -42.00 -2.69
CA ALA A 215 9.61 -42.15 -3.37
C ALA A 215 10.38 -40.83 -3.57
N VAL A 216 9.67 -39.68 -3.52
CA VAL A 216 10.24 -38.33 -3.73
C VAL A 216 10.40 -37.57 -2.39
N ALA A 217 9.85 -38.10 -1.30
CA ALA A 217 9.81 -37.43 0.00
C ALA A 217 10.96 -37.88 0.93
N PRO A 218 11.50 -36.99 1.79
CA PRO A 218 12.63 -37.33 2.68
C PRO A 218 12.27 -38.41 3.71
N LEU A 219 13.31 -39.13 4.16
CA LEU A 219 13.29 -40.29 5.07
C LEU A 219 12.22 -40.17 6.17
N THR A 220 11.28 -41.12 6.17
CA THR A 220 10.25 -41.29 7.22
C THR A 220 10.79 -42.00 8.46
N GLU A 221 12.09 -42.30 8.48
CA GLU A 221 12.77 -42.96 9.59
C GLU A 221 12.75 -42.08 10.86
N LEU A 222 12.71 -42.76 12.01
CA LEU A 222 12.80 -42.11 13.30
C LEU A 222 14.20 -41.50 13.46
N PRO A 223 14.29 -40.29 14.02
CA PRO A 223 15.58 -39.62 14.16
C PRO A 223 16.50 -40.39 15.09
N GLN A 224 17.70 -40.74 14.61
CA GLN A 224 18.68 -41.49 15.38
C GLN A 224 19.48 -40.58 16.32
N ARG A 225 19.82 -41.06 17.52
CA ARG A 225 20.59 -40.29 18.49
C ARG A 225 22.00 -40.05 17.96
N SER A 226 22.44 -38.79 17.95
CA SER A 226 23.84 -38.48 17.62
C SER A 226 24.76 -38.97 18.75
N PRO A 227 25.94 -39.52 18.44
CA PRO A 227 26.95 -39.89 19.45
C PRO A 227 27.45 -38.70 20.29
N SER A 228 27.19 -37.46 19.85
CA SER A 228 27.58 -36.21 20.55
C SER A 228 26.57 -35.71 21.60
N CYS A 229 25.53 -36.49 21.93
CA CYS A 229 24.39 -36.00 22.71
C CYS A 229 24.66 -35.98 24.22
N VAL A 230 24.76 -34.77 24.79
CA VAL A 230 25.21 -34.48 26.17
C VAL A 230 24.20 -34.84 27.28
N TYR A 231 22.93 -35.08 26.94
CA TYR A 231 21.90 -35.43 27.94
C TYR A 231 21.84 -36.95 28.13
N PRO A 232 22.17 -37.50 29.33
CA PRO A 232 22.03 -38.92 29.61
C PRO A 232 20.55 -39.29 29.74
N GLN A 233 20.22 -40.54 29.36
CA GLN A 233 18.93 -41.15 29.63
C GLN A 233 18.76 -41.22 31.16
N GLN A 234 17.65 -40.71 31.69
CA GLN A 234 17.31 -40.98 33.09
C GLN A 234 16.90 -42.44 33.16
N ASP A 235 17.81 -43.30 33.58
CA ASP A 235 17.47 -44.65 33.98
C ASP A 235 16.51 -44.58 35.17
N PRO A 236 15.30 -45.18 35.10
CA PRO A 236 14.34 -45.18 36.21
C PRO A 236 14.94 -45.78 37.50
N GLN A 237 15.95 -46.64 37.38
CA GLN A 237 16.63 -47.31 38.49
C GLN A 237 17.77 -46.48 39.12
N ALA A 238 18.13 -45.32 38.58
CA ALA A 238 19.19 -44.46 39.12
C ALA A 238 18.68 -43.35 40.07
N ARG A 239 17.45 -43.46 40.58
CA ARG A 239 16.81 -42.41 41.40
C ARG A 239 17.46 -42.22 42.78
N ASP A 240 18.16 -43.21 43.35
CA ASP A 240 18.68 -43.14 44.72
C ASP A 240 20.10 -42.59 44.89
N LYS A 241 20.79 -42.18 43.81
CA LYS A 241 22.14 -41.56 43.90
C LYS A 241 22.19 -40.10 43.45
N ARG A 242 21.07 -39.37 43.55
CA ARG A 242 20.99 -37.92 43.28
C ARG A 242 20.91 -37.09 44.57
N LYS A 243 21.90 -37.22 45.45
CA LYS A 243 22.21 -36.16 46.43
C LYS A 243 23.64 -35.71 46.16
N SER A 244 23.81 -34.40 45.98
CA SER A 244 25.05 -33.71 45.55
C SER A 244 25.33 -33.71 44.04
N ARG A 245 24.47 -33.02 43.26
CA ARG A 245 24.91 -32.42 41.99
C ARG A 245 25.29 -30.97 42.29
N ARG A 246 26.60 -30.69 42.45
CA ARG A 246 27.12 -29.32 42.47
C ARG A 246 26.63 -28.61 41.21
N GLU A 247 25.99 -27.47 41.37
CA GLU A 247 25.60 -26.61 40.25
C GLU A 247 26.88 -26.11 39.58
N ASN A 248 27.12 -26.53 38.33
CA ASN A 248 28.24 -26.01 37.57
C ASN A 248 28.03 -24.50 37.39
N PRO A 249 29.05 -23.65 37.65
CA PRO A 249 28.92 -22.21 37.46
C PRO A 249 28.55 -21.92 36.01
N LEU A 250 27.62 -20.97 35.81
CA LEU A 250 27.19 -20.51 34.50
C LEU A 250 28.41 -20.08 33.67
N SER A 251 28.73 -20.84 32.62
CA SER A 251 29.78 -20.52 31.65
C SER A 251 29.61 -19.10 31.09
N LEU A 252 30.72 -18.39 30.85
CA LEU A 252 30.74 -17.06 30.24
C LEU A 252 29.90 -17.01 28.95
N ARG A 253 29.90 -18.09 28.15
CA ARG A 253 29.08 -18.21 26.94
C ARG A 253 27.58 -18.13 27.22
N HIS A 254 27.11 -18.74 28.31
CA HIS A 254 25.70 -18.64 28.72
C HIS A 254 25.34 -17.24 29.21
N LYS A 255 26.25 -16.58 29.95
CA LYS A 255 26.05 -15.19 30.39
C LYS A 255 25.98 -14.23 29.20
N MET A 256 26.89 -14.38 28.22
CA MET A 256 26.89 -13.57 27.00
C MET A 256 25.67 -13.84 26.12
N GLY A 257 25.27 -15.11 25.96
CA GLY A 257 24.03 -15.47 25.27
C GLY A 257 22.80 -14.85 25.93
N ALA A 258 22.70 -14.89 27.26
CA ALA A 258 21.59 -14.28 27.99
C ALA A 258 21.58 -12.74 27.84
N ILE A 259 22.73 -12.08 27.92
CA ILE A 259 22.84 -10.63 27.70
C ILE A 259 22.41 -10.28 26.27
N PHE A 260 22.90 -11.00 25.26
CA PHE A 260 22.48 -10.81 23.88
C PHE A 260 20.97 -10.98 23.71
N THR A 261 20.37 -12.04 24.29
CA THR A 261 18.92 -12.25 24.28
C THR A 261 18.17 -11.07 24.88
N ILE A 262 18.62 -10.57 26.04
CA ILE A 262 17.95 -9.45 26.73
C ILE A 262 18.05 -8.20 25.87
N VAL A 263 19.23 -7.88 25.34
CA VAL A 263 19.43 -6.72 24.44
C VAL A 263 18.55 -6.85 23.20
N TYR A 264 18.53 -8.01 22.55
CA TYR A 264 17.69 -8.26 21.39
C TYR A 264 16.19 -8.08 21.70
N LEU A 265 15.71 -8.61 22.84
CA LEU A 265 14.30 -8.43 23.22
C LEU A 265 13.99 -6.95 23.52
N LEU A 266 14.87 -6.27 24.26
CA LEU A 266 14.72 -4.85 24.52
C LEU A 266 14.68 -4.05 23.22
N GLU A 267 15.53 -4.37 22.24
CA GLU A 267 15.51 -3.76 20.91
C GLU A 267 14.19 -4.03 20.17
N GLN A 268 13.72 -5.28 20.10
CA GLN A 268 12.47 -5.64 19.42
C GLN A 268 11.24 -4.94 20.02
N PHE A 269 11.22 -4.73 21.34
CA PHE A 269 10.16 -3.95 22.00
C PHE A 269 10.38 -2.44 21.90
N PHE A 270 11.62 -1.96 21.81
CA PHE A 270 11.94 -0.54 21.77
C PHE A 270 11.72 0.07 20.39
N LEU A 271 12.17 -0.60 19.32
CA LEU A 271 12.17 -0.05 17.96
C LEU A 271 10.78 0.42 17.47
N PRO A 272 9.67 -0.32 17.69
CA PRO A 272 8.33 0.14 17.30
C PRO A 272 7.96 1.51 17.90
N TYR A 273 8.45 1.80 19.10
CA TYR A 273 8.16 3.03 19.84
C TYR A 273 9.24 4.10 19.69
N SER A 274 10.32 3.84 18.94
CA SER A 274 11.47 4.74 18.79
C SER A 274 11.19 6.05 18.04
N HIS A 275 9.96 6.28 17.57
CA HIS A 275 9.54 7.44 16.78
C HIS A 275 9.71 8.80 17.52
N PHE A 276 9.87 8.79 18.84
CA PHE A 276 10.23 10.00 19.59
C PHE A 276 11.66 10.48 19.29
N ILE A 277 12.54 9.61 18.79
CA ILE A 277 13.90 9.94 18.35
C ILE A 277 13.85 10.46 16.91
N THR A 278 13.11 9.78 16.04
CA THR A 278 13.09 10.05 14.59
C THR A 278 11.98 11.02 14.19
N GLN A 279 11.89 12.15 14.90
CA GLN A 279 10.75 13.07 14.81
C GLN A 279 10.53 13.67 13.42
N GLY A 280 11.56 13.80 12.59
CA GLY A 280 11.44 14.37 11.25
C GLY A 280 10.74 13.47 10.23
N TYR A 281 10.55 12.21 10.59
CA TYR A 281 9.77 11.26 9.78
C TYR A 281 8.32 11.16 10.23
N ASN A 282 8.00 11.70 11.40
CA ASN A 282 6.62 11.76 11.88
C ASN A 282 5.88 12.78 11.00
N ASN A 283 4.74 12.36 10.47
CA ASN A 283 3.78 13.25 9.81
C ASN A 283 2.51 13.25 10.69
N TRP A 284 1.31 13.20 10.11
CA TRP A 284 0.09 12.90 10.87
C TRP A 284 0.11 11.52 11.55
N THR A 285 0.96 10.62 11.06
CA THR A 285 1.22 9.30 11.65
C THR A 285 2.66 9.25 12.15
N ASN A 286 2.88 8.61 13.30
CA ASN A 286 4.19 8.53 13.91
C ASN A 286 5.08 7.48 13.24
N GLY A 287 6.37 7.79 13.15
CA GLY A 287 7.39 6.86 12.75
C GLY A 287 7.62 6.77 11.23
N LEU A 288 8.66 6.01 10.94
CA LEU A 288 9.26 5.90 9.62
C LEU A 288 8.38 5.05 8.70
N TYR A 289 7.87 5.56 7.57
CA TYR A 289 6.94 4.77 6.72
C TYR A 289 7.44 3.34 6.38
N GLY A 290 6.67 2.31 6.71
CA GLY A 290 7.04 0.90 6.47
C GLY A 290 8.21 0.37 7.30
N TYR A 291 8.66 1.12 8.30
CA TYR A 291 9.46 0.63 9.44
C TYR A 291 8.78 0.97 10.77
N SER A 292 7.74 1.82 10.76
CA SER A 292 6.78 1.90 11.83
C SER A 292 5.88 0.67 11.82
N TRP A 293 5.43 0.29 13.01
CA TRP A 293 4.41 -0.71 13.27
C TRP A 293 2.99 -0.33 12.79
N ASP A 294 2.81 0.84 12.15
CA ASP A 294 1.52 1.36 11.67
C ASP A 294 1.07 0.72 10.35
N MET A 295 1.04 -0.61 10.29
CA MET A 295 0.67 -1.32 9.06
C MET A 295 -0.84 -1.35 8.85
N MET A 296 -1.28 -0.77 7.72
CA MET A 296 -2.65 -0.84 7.21
C MET A 296 -3.73 -0.27 8.12
N VAL A 297 -3.41 0.72 8.97
CA VAL A 297 -4.39 1.44 9.79
C VAL A 297 -4.87 2.74 9.15
N HIS A 298 -4.16 3.24 8.14
CA HIS A 298 -4.43 4.57 7.58
C HIS A 298 -4.63 4.50 6.08
N SER A 299 -5.82 4.91 5.60
CA SER A 299 -6.10 5.21 4.21
C SER A 299 -5.89 6.71 3.99
N ARG A 300 -5.29 7.07 2.87
CA ARG A 300 -5.08 8.46 2.46
C ARG A 300 -5.67 8.66 1.07
N SER A 301 -6.39 9.75 0.88
CA SER A 301 -6.86 10.22 -0.43
C SER A 301 -6.39 11.64 -0.66
N HIS A 302 -5.93 11.91 -1.88
CA HIS A 302 -5.45 13.23 -2.30
C HIS A 302 -6.48 13.82 -3.26
N GLN A 303 -7.02 14.99 -2.94
CA GLN A 303 -7.90 15.69 -3.87
C GLN A 303 -7.12 16.67 -4.74
N HIS A 304 -6.18 17.42 -4.16
CA HIS A 304 -5.48 18.48 -4.87
C HIS A 304 -3.99 18.43 -4.58
N VAL A 305 -3.18 18.48 -5.64
CA VAL A 305 -1.72 18.54 -5.56
C VAL A 305 -1.23 19.56 -6.57
N LYS A 306 -0.77 20.70 -6.07
CA LYS A 306 -0.24 21.78 -6.89
C LYS A 306 1.20 22.07 -6.50
N ILE A 307 2.05 22.21 -7.51
CA ILE A 307 3.46 22.56 -7.36
C ILE A 307 3.67 23.87 -8.08
N THR A 308 4.14 24.87 -7.35
CA THR A 308 4.44 26.20 -7.88
C THR A 308 5.91 26.49 -7.68
N TYR A 309 6.56 27.02 -8.71
CA TYR A 309 7.92 27.55 -8.58
C TYR A 309 7.92 29.05 -8.78
N ARG A 310 8.89 29.72 -8.15
CA ARG A 310 9.22 31.13 -8.37
C ARG A 310 10.71 31.24 -8.60
N ASP A 311 11.14 31.81 -9.72
CA ASP A 311 12.56 32.08 -9.93
C ASP A 311 12.99 33.31 -9.13
N GLY A 312 14.05 33.17 -8.32
CA GLY A 312 14.60 34.26 -7.51
C GLY A 312 15.25 35.37 -8.33
N VAL A 313 15.61 35.10 -9.59
CA VAL A 313 16.25 36.08 -10.48
C VAL A 313 15.21 36.85 -11.30
N THR A 314 14.37 36.13 -12.07
CA THR A 314 13.37 36.79 -12.94
C THR A 314 12.11 37.20 -12.20
N GLY A 315 11.83 36.58 -11.05
CA GLY A 315 10.56 36.72 -10.34
C GLY A 315 9.39 35.97 -11.01
N GLU A 316 9.65 35.26 -12.11
CA GLU A 316 8.64 34.49 -12.84
C GLU A 316 8.07 33.39 -11.96
N VAL A 317 6.75 33.23 -12.00
CA VAL A 317 6.01 32.20 -11.28
C VAL A 317 5.43 31.23 -12.29
N GLY A 318 5.61 29.93 -12.07
CA GLY A 318 5.06 28.90 -12.94
C GLY A 318 4.59 27.68 -12.17
N TYR A 319 3.91 26.79 -12.89
CA TYR A 319 3.31 25.58 -12.34
C TYR A 319 3.96 24.33 -12.91
N LEU A 320 4.17 23.32 -12.07
CA LEU A 320 4.72 22.03 -12.49
C LEU A 320 3.67 20.94 -12.36
N ASN A 321 3.55 20.10 -13.38
CA ASN A 321 2.72 18.92 -13.30
C ASN A 321 3.35 17.89 -12.33
N PRO A 322 2.67 17.53 -11.22
CA PRO A 322 3.21 16.60 -10.21
C PRO A 322 3.51 15.20 -10.74
N GLY A 323 2.84 14.76 -11.81
CA GLY A 323 2.91 13.40 -12.34
C GLY A 323 4.08 13.13 -13.29
N VAL A 324 4.80 14.17 -13.75
CA VAL A 324 5.78 14.04 -14.85
C VAL A 324 7.17 13.59 -14.35
N TRP A 325 7.57 14.00 -13.16
CA TRP A 325 8.97 13.90 -12.72
C TRP A 325 9.31 12.61 -11.98
N THR A 326 8.31 11.88 -11.48
CA THR A 326 8.53 10.61 -10.79
C THR A 326 7.30 9.72 -10.87
N LEU A 327 7.53 8.42 -11.06
CA LEU A 327 6.48 7.40 -11.02
C LEU A 327 5.95 7.15 -9.60
N SER A 328 6.71 7.54 -8.57
CA SER A 328 6.31 7.34 -7.18
C SER A 328 5.42 8.50 -6.72
N ARG A 329 4.21 8.19 -6.24
CA ARG A 329 3.31 9.21 -5.66
C ARG A 329 3.59 9.51 -4.17
N ARG A 330 4.52 8.79 -3.54
CA ARG A 330 4.74 8.81 -2.07
C ARG A 330 5.36 10.07 -1.51
N TRP A 331 6.04 10.86 -2.34
CA TRP A 331 6.66 12.11 -1.90
C TRP A 331 5.62 13.11 -1.37
N LYS A 332 4.36 12.96 -1.77
CA LYS A 332 3.23 13.76 -1.34
C LYS A 332 2.86 13.59 0.12
N ASP A 333 3.18 12.44 0.72
CA ASP A 333 2.71 12.04 2.06
C ASP A 333 3.77 12.19 3.16
N HIS A 334 5.01 12.47 2.79
CA HIS A 334 6.14 12.37 3.69
C HIS A 334 7.09 13.56 3.53
N ALA A 335 7.27 14.32 4.62
CA ALA A 335 8.14 15.50 4.64
C ALA A 335 9.55 15.21 4.11
N ASP A 336 10.14 14.08 4.49
CA ASP A 336 11.50 13.73 4.09
C ASP A 336 11.61 13.43 2.59
N MET A 337 10.62 12.76 2.02
CA MET A 337 10.54 12.50 0.58
C MET A 337 10.19 13.77 -0.19
N LEU A 338 9.32 14.63 0.34
CA LEU A 338 9.01 15.93 -0.26
C LEU A 338 10.25 16.81 -0.33
N LYS A 339 11.04 16.85 0.75
CA LYS A 339 12.31 17.59 0.78
C LYS A 339 13.27 17.08 -0.28
N GLN A 340 13.43 15.75 -0.40
CA GLN A 340 14.28 15.15 -1.44
C GLN A 340 13.77 15.45 -2.84
N TYR A 341 12.45 15.38 -3.05
CA TYR A 341 11.81 15.67 -4.32
C TYR A 341 11.99 17.14 -4.72
N SER A 342 11.80 18.09 -3.80
CA SER A 342 12.02 19.52 -4.03
C SER A 342 13.45 19.84 -4.44
N ALA A 343 14.45 19.24 -3.78
CA ALA A 343 15.87 19.43 -4.13
C ALA A 343 16.20 18.83 -5.51
N CYS A 344 15.59 17.70 -5.85
CA CYS A 344 15.72 17.10 -7.18
C CYS A 344 15.11 18.01 -8.25
N LEU A 345 13.88 18.51 -8.04
CA LEU A 345 13.22 19.45 -8.94
C LEU A 345 14.06 20.72 -9.12
N ALA A 346 14.57 21.31 -8.04
CA ALA A 346 15.42 22.50 -8.11
C ALA A 346 16.65 22.29 -9.01
N SER A 347 17.30 21.12 -8.93
CA SER A 347 18.42 20.77 -9.82
C SER A 347 17.99 20.54 -11.27
N GLN A 348 16.79 20.00 -11.51
CA GLN A 348 16.28 19.80 -12.87
C GLN A 348 15.89 21.11 -13.53
N LEU A 349 15.23 22.01 -12.80
CA LEU A 349 14.78 23.31 -13.30
C LEU A 349 15.93 24.21 -13.79
N GLN A 350 17.14 24.03 -13.27
CA GLN A 350 18.35 24.69 -13.78
C GLN A 350 18.65 24.36 -15.26
N HIS A 351 18.25 23.17 -15.74
CA HIS A 351 18.38 22.80 -17.16
C HIS A 351 17.35 23.49 -18.05
N TYR A 352 16.32 24.09 -17.46
CA TYR A 352 15.26 24.85 -18.13
C TYR A 352 15.41 26.37 -17.92
N ASN A 353 16.64 26.84 -17.72
CA ASN A 353 16.99 28.26 -17.50
C ASN A 353 16.44 28.89 -16.22
N ILE A 354 15.95 28.10 -15.25
CA ILE A 354 15.49 28.61 -13.95
C ILE A 354 16.64 28.49 -12.95
N SER A 355 17.28 29.62 -12.64
CA SER A 355 18.56 29.62 -11.94
C SER A 355 18.43 29.46 -10.43
N GLN A 356 17.44 30.13 -9.82
CA GLN A 356 17.18 30.10 -8.37
C GLN A 356 15.72 29.74 -8.07
N PRO A 357 15.31 28.48 -8.31
CA PRO A 357 13.93 28.06 -8.07
C PRO A 357 13.62 27.97 -6.57
N HIS A 358 12.64 28.77 -6.12
CA HIS A 358 11.92 28.54 -4.85
C HIS A 358 10.67 27.72 -5.18
N ILE A 359 10.44 26.61 -4.47
CA ILE A 359 9.37 25.65 -4.81
C ILE A 359 8.42 25.47 -3.63
N TYR A 360 7.14 25.68 -3.92
CA TYR A 360 6.02 25.62 -3.00
C TYR A 360 5.12 24.43 -3.35
N PHE A 361 4.59 23.79 -2.32
CA PHE A 361 3.75 22.60 -2.46
C PHE A 361 2.43 22.81 -1.75
N ASP A 362 1.36 22.69 -2.51
CA ASP A 362 0.00 22.72 -2.03
C ASP A 362 -0.58 21.29 -2.16
N ILE A 363 -0.70 20.59 -1.03
CA ILE A 363 -1.09 19.17 -0.99
C ILE A 363 -2.24 18.99 -0.01
N TRP A 364 -3.40 18.62 -0.55
CA TRP A 364 -4.62 18.33 0.20
C TRP A 364 -4.79 16.83 0.38
N VAL A 365 -4.98 16.42 1.63
CA VAL A 365 -5.07 15.01 2.01
C VAL A 365 -6.21 14.82 3.01
N SER A 366 -7.01 13.78 2.79
CA SER A 366 -7.86 13.19 3.83
C SER A 366 -7.23 11.90 4.33
N ILE A 367 -7.32 11.67 5.63
CA ILE A 367 -6.88 10.43 6.30
C ILE A 367 -8.05 9.81 7.05
N ASN A 368 -8.36 8.54 6.78
CA ASN A 368 -9.45 7.79 7.40
C ASN A 368 -10.78 8.59 7.44
N GLU A 369 -11.18 9.12 6.28
CA GLU A 369 -12.47 9.81 6.04
C GLU A 369 -12.69 11.11 6.83
N ARG A 370 -11.61 11.73 7.33
CA ARG A 370 -11.66 13.10 7.86
C ARG A 370 -11.80 14.13 6.73
N PHE A 371 -12.01 15.40 7.10
CA PHE A 371 -11.91 16.53 6.17
C PHE A 371 -10.63 16.47 5.32
N GLN A 372 -10.75 16.85 4.05
CA GLN A 372 -9.59 17.21 3.23
C GLN A 372 -8.95 18.46 3.83
N GLN A 373 -7.66 18.38 4.16
CA GLN A 373 -6.91 19.50 4.72
C GLN A 373 -5.49 19.51 4.17
N ARG A 374 -4.82 20.65 4.29
CA ARG A 374 -3.42 20.82 3.85
C ARG A 374 -2.49 19.99 4.72
N LEU A 375 -1.60 19.22 4.09
CA LEU A 375 -0.57 18.45 4.81
C LEU A 375 0.67 19.30 5.14
N PHE A 376 1.06 20.21 4.24
CA PHE A 376 2.22 21.08 4.38
C PHE A 376 1.83 22.54 4.19
N ASP A 377 2.58 23.46 4.81
CA ASP A 377 2.32 24.91 4.64
C ASP A 377 2.70 25.33 3.20
N PRO A 378 1.73 25.78 2.38
CA PRO A 378 1.97 26.14 0.98
C PRO A 378 2.81 27.41 0.82
N ARG A 379 3.05 28.18 1.89
CA ARG A 379 3.80 29.44 1.86
C ARG A 379 5.31 29.24 2.04
N VAL A 380 5.73 28.02 2.40
CA VAL A 380 7.12 27.70 2.70
C VAL A 380 7.84 27.21 1.44
N ASP A 381 8.98 27.82 1.12
CA ASP A 381 9.89 27.27 0.12
C ASP A 381 10.55 26.00 0.68
N VAL A 382 10.09 24.85 0.20
CA VAL A 382 10.57 23.55 0.69
C VAL A 382 12.02 23.30 0.29
N VAL A 383 12.55 23.97 -0.74
CA VAL A 383 13.96 23.85 -1.16
C VAL A 383 14.88 24.47 -0.11
N ALA A 384 14.54 25.64 0.43
CA ALA A 384 15.29 26.28 1.51
C ALA A 384 14.95 25.74 2.91
N ALA A 385 13.73 25.24 3.13
CA ALA A 385 13.26 24.82 4.45
C ALA A 385 14.14 23.76 5.12
N ALA A 386 14.43 23.93 6.41
CA ALA A 386 15.20 22.94 7.14
C ALA A 386 14.40 21.63 7.31
N TRP A 387 15.10 20.50 7.21
CA TRP A 387 14.57 19.19 7.57
C TRP A 387 15.66 18.38 8.25
N SER A 388 15.30 17.65 9.31
CA SER A 388 16.24 16.82 10.07
C SER A 388 15.55 15.54 10.51
N PRO A 389 16.22 14.38 10.47
CA PRO A 389 15.69 13.12 11.02
C PRO A 389 15.21 13.21 12.47
N PHE A 390 15.83 14.08 13.28
CA PHE A 390 15.68 14.10 14.74
C PHE A 390 14.82 15.24 15.27
N ARG A 391 14.37 16.15 14.41
CA ARG A 391 13.53 17.29 14.79
C ARG A 391 12.21 17.23 14.02
N ARG A 392 11.14 17.70 14.64
CA ARG A 392 9.85 17.84 13.96
C ARG A 392 9.99 18.79 12.76
N THR A 393 9.19 18.53 11.75
CA THR A 393 9.13 19.36 10.54
C THR A 393 8.25 20.57 10.81
N ASP A 394 8.84 21.77 10.81
CA ASP A 394 8.13 23.01 11.17
C ASP A 394 7.05 23.44 10.15
N TRP A 395 7.17 22.96 8.91
CA TRP A 395 6.26 23.26 7.79
C TRP A 395 5.24 22.14 7.53
N LEU A 396 5.10 21.19 8.47
CA LEU A 396 4.01 20.20 8.48
C LEU A 396 2.80 20.78 9.22
N MET A 397 1.63 20.74 8.59
CA MET A 397 0.40 21.21 9.21
C MET A 397 -0.14 20.18 10.23
N PRO A 398 -0.70 20.63 11.37
CA PRO A 398 -1.28 19.73 12.34
C PRO A 398 -2.52 19.02 11.78
N LEU A 399 -2.74 17.77 12.16
CA LEU A 399 -3.99 17.08 11.84
C LEU A 399 -5.11 17.68 12.71
N LEU A 400 -6.20 18.16 12.09
CA LEU A 400 -7.39 18.67 12.79
C LEU A 400 -8.21 17.52 13.42
N VAL A 401 -7.68 16.94 14.51
CA VAL A 401 -8.29 15.80 15.21
C VAL A 401 -9.63 16.18 15.85
N ASP A 402 -9.78 17.42 16.30
CA ASP A 402 -11.01 17.91 16.96
C ASP A 402 -12.24 17.86 16.04
N LEU A 403 -12.02 17.87 14.72
CA LEU A 403 -13.06 17.75 13.71
C LEU A 403 -13.42 16.28 13.37
N SER A 404 -12.75 15.29 13.96
CA SER A 404 -13.01 13.86 13.70
C SER A 404 -14.47 13.40 13.93
N PRO A 405 -15.25 13.97 14.88
CA PRO A 405 -16.66 13.62 15.07
C PRO A 405 -17.55 13.94 13.86
N TRP A 406 -17.11 14.80 12.93
CA TRP A 406 -17.85 15.11 11.71
C TRP A 406 -18.02 13.91 10.76
N ARG A 407 -17.22 12.85 10.91
CA ARG A 407 -17.30 11.65 10.08
C ARG A 407 -18.71 11.05 10.00
N HIS A 408 -19.42 10.96 11.13
CA HIS A 408 -20.81 10.51 11.13
C HIS A 408 -21.75 11.44 10.35
N LYS A 409 -21.52 12.76 10.43
CA LYS A 409 -22.29 13.74 9.66
C LYS A 409 -21.97 13.66 8.17
N PHE A 410 -20.75 13.30 7.79
CA PHE A 410 -20.40 13.07 6.38
C PHE A 410 -21.22 11.91 5.82
N ASP A 411 -21.30 10.79 6.53
CA ASP A 411 -22.11 9.64 6.12
C ASP A 411 -23.59 10.01 5.97
N GLU A 412 -24.13 10.82 6.89
CA GLU A 412 -25.51 11.31 6.82
C GLU A 412 -25.74 12.21 5.60
N ILE A 413 -24.81 13.12 5.32
CA ILE A 413 -24.88 14.01 4.15
C ILE A 413 -24.75 13.19 2.87
N GLU A 414 -23.74 12.33 2.74
CA GLU A 414 -23.52 11.48 1.56
C GLU A 414 -24.74 10.58 1.27
N LYS A 415 -25.37 10.00 2.30
CA LYS A 415 -26.59 9.19 2.15
C LYS A 415 -27.83 10.00 1.76
N SER A 416 -27.83 11.32 1.99
CA SER A 416 -28.94 12.22 1.61
C SER A 416 -28.85 12.73 0.17
N LEU A 417 -27.68 12.58 -0.46
CA LEU A 417 -27.42 13.03 -1.81
C LEU A 417 -27.81 11.97 -2.85
N ASP A 418 -28.16 12.43 -4.05
CA ASP A 418 -28.41 11.56 -5.19
C ASP A 418 -27.09 10.98 -5.73
N ASN A 419 -27.14 9.80 -6.35
CA ASN A 419 -25.96 9.10 -6.91
C ASN A 419 -25.16 9.91 -7.94
N SER A 420 -25.73 10.98 -8.49
CA SER A 420 -25.09 11.86 -9.48
C SER A 420 -24.40 13.08 -8.87
N THR A 421 -24.51 13.25 -7.55
CA THR A 421 -23.90 14.35 -6.79
C THR A 421 -22.76 13.82 -5.96
N ASP A 422 -21.54 14.27 -6.27
CA ASP A 422 -20.36 14.00 -5.47
C ASP A 422 -20.16 15.13 -4.46
N VAL A 423 -19.79 14.79 -3.23
CA VAL A 423 -19.46 15.77 -2.19
C VAL A 423 -18.00 15.66 -1.79
N VAL A 424 -17.38 16.81 -1.54
CA VAL A 424 -16.06 16.87 -0.93
C VAL A 424 -16.03 17.83 0.24
N PHE A 425 -15.66 17.31 1.41
CA PHE A 425 -15.55 18.05 2.66
C PHE A 425 -14.14 18.59 2.86
N ILE A 426 -14.02 19.89 3.06
CA ILE A 426 -12.76 20.61 3.17
C ILE A 426 -12.68 21.34 4.51
N ALA A 427 -11.51 21.32 5.14
CA ALA A 427 -11.15 22.17 6.26
C ALA A 427 -9.81 22.87 5.95
N ASP A 428 -9.79 24.20 5.97
CA ASP A 428 -8.59 24.99 5.73
C ASP A 428 -8.24 25.89 6.92
N PHE A 429 -6.95 26.23 7.02
CA PHE A 429 -6.40 26.98 8.14
C PHE A 429 -6.59 28.51 7.96
N PRO A 430 -6.68 29.27 9.06
CA PRO A 430 -6.78 30.72 9.03
C PRO A 430 -5.72 31.41 8.17
N GLY A 431 -6.15 32.35 7.33
CA GLY A 431 -5.25 33.13 6.46
C GLY A 431 -4.69 32.38 5.27
N LEU A 432 -5.16 31.16 5.00
CA LEU A 432 -4.92 30.43 3.75
C LEU A 432 -6.15 30.54 2.83
N HIS A 433 -5.94 30.13 1.58
CA HIS A 433 -7.01 30.02 0.60
C HIS A 433 -6.87 28.78 -0.26
N LEU A 434 -7.98 28.27 -0.75
CA LEU A 434 -8.05 27.25 -1.78
C LEU A 434 -8.33 27.91 -3.13
N GLU A 435 -7.43 27.72 -4.08
CA GLU A 435 -7.67 28.00 -5.50
C GLU A 435 -8.23 26.76 -6.14
N ASN A 436 -9.41 26.85 -6.74
CA ASN A 436 -10.03 25.73 -7.43
C ASN A 436 -10.64 26.17 -8.76
N PHE A 437 -10.64 25.26 -9.72
CA PHE A 437 -11.25 25.44 -11.04
C PHE A 437 -12.44 24.51 -11.15
N VAL A 438 -13.60 25.04 -11.53
CA VAL A 438 -14.80 24.22 -11.79
C VAL A 438 -14.88 23.96 -13.28
N SER A 439 -14.79 22.69 -13.71
CA SER A 439 -14.97 22.34 -15.13
C SER A 439 -16.37 22.73 -15.62
N GLU A 440 -16.50 23.06 -16.91
CA GLU A 440 -17.79 23.33 -17.56
C GLU A 440 -18.78 22.17 -17.41
N ASP A 441 -18.27 20.92 -17.38
CA ASP A 441 -19.06 19.70 -17.18
C ASP A 441 -19.73 19.60 -15.80
N LEU A 442 -19.23 20.37 -14.82
CA LEU A 442 -19.69 20.40 -13.44
C LEU A 442 -20.59 21.61 -13.18
N GLY A 443 -21.40 21.97 -14.17
CA GLY A 443 -22.14 23.23 -14.26
C GLY A 443 -23.02 23.63 -13.07
N ASN A 444 -23.40 22.67 -12.20
CA ASN A 444 -24.18 22.93 -10.99
C ASN A 444 -23.35 22.63 -9.73
N THR A 445 -22.16 23.21 -9.65
CA THR A 445 -21.29 23.11 -8.48
C THR A 445 -21.64 24.18 -7.46
N SER A 446 -21.89 23.76 -6.22
CA SER A 446 -22.15 24.69 -5.12
C SER A 446 -21.17 24.49 -3.97
N ILE A 447 -20.94 25.58 -3.24
CA ILE A 447 -20.20 25.58 -1.98
C ILE A 447 -21.17 25.85 -0.84
N GLN A 448 -21.02 25.13 0.26
CA GLN A 448 -21.78 25.36 1.49
C GLN A 448 -20.84 25.37 2.69
N VAL A 449 -20.98 26.37 3.55
CA VAL A 449 -20.16 26.51 4.77
C VAL A 449 -20.77 25.66 5.88
N LEU A 450 -19.95 24.80 6.48
CA LEU A 450 -20.34 23.89 7.56
C LEU A 450 -19.97 24.42 8.95
N GLN A 451 -18.85 25.15 9.05
CA GLN A 451 -18.38 25.79 10.28
C GLN A 451 -17.39 26.91 9.92
N GLY A 452 -17.42 28.03 10.65
CA GLY A 452 -16.51 29.16 10.42
C GLY A 452 -17.02 30.16 9.38
N GLU A 453 -16.11 30.97 8.83
CA GLU A 453 -16.42 32.02 7.86
C GLU A 453 -15.40 32.01 6.72
N VAL A 454 -15.91 32.07 5.48
CA VAL A 454 -15.08 32.09 4.28
C VAL A 454 -15.44 33.28 3.39
N ALA A 455 -14.44 33.78 2.66
CA ALA A 455 -14.67 34.73 1.57
C ALA A 455 -14.39 34.03 0.24
N VAL A 456 -15.36 34.03 -0.66
CA VAL A 456 -15.27 33.45 -2.00
C VAL A 456 -15.05 34.56 -3.01
N GLU A 457 -13.90 34.56 -3.68
CA GLU A 457 -13.58 35.47 -4.78
C GLU A 457 -13.83 34.75 -6.11
N ILE A 458 -14.70 35.33 -6.95
CA ILE A 458 -14.90 34.89 -8.33
C ILE A 458 -14.02 35.75 -9.23
N VAL A 459 -13.02 35.13 -9.86
CA VAL A 459 -11.98 35.83 -10.64
C VAL A 459 -12.58 36.57 -11.83
N ALA A 460 -13.53 35.96 -12.54
CA ALA A 460 -14.19 36.55 -13.70
C ALA A 460 -15.05 37.78 -13.35
N GLU A 461 -15.64 37.81 -12.16
CA GLU A 461 -16.50 38.91 -11.69
C GLU A 461 -15.72 39.99 -10.93
N ASN A 462 -14.50 39.69 -10.47
CA ASN A 462 -13.71 40.53 -9.58
C ASN A 462 -14.51 40.95 -8.34
N ARG A 463 -15.25 40.00 -7.75
CA ARG A 463 -16.13 40.21 -6.59
C ARG A 463 -15.86 39.16 -5.51
N ASN A 464 -15.90 39.62 -4.26
CA ASN A 464 -15.73 38.79 -3.07
C ASN A 464 -17.06 38.67 -2.34
N TYR A 465 -17.47 37.43 -2.07
CA TYR A 465 -18.68 37.08 -1.35
C TYR A 465 -18.30 36.49 0.01
N SER A 466 -18.84 37.03 1.09
CA SER A 466 -18.61 36.48 2.43
C SER A 466 -19.73 35.50 2.77
N LEU A 467 -19.37 34.27 3.14
CA LEU A 467 -20.28 33.20 3.50
C LEU A 467 -20.01 32.76 4.94
N ARG A 468 -21.09 32.60 5.71
CA ARG A 468 -21.07 32.14 7.10
C ARG A 468 -21.65 30.75 7.21
N GLU A 469 -21.51 30.14 8.38
CA GLU A 469 -22.07 28.81 8.67
C GLU A 469 -23.54 28.68 8.23
N GLY A 470 -23.82 27.66 7.42
CA GLY A 470 -25.13 27.39 6.84
C GLY A 470 -25.38 28.06 5.48
N ASP A 471 -24.61 29.09 5.11
CA ASP A 471 -24.75 29.75 3.82
C ASP A 471 -24.31 28.83 2.67
N LYS A 472 -25.02 28.93 1.55
CA LYS A 472 -24.76 28.19 0.32
C LYS A 472 -24.69 29.16 -0.85
N MET A 473 -23.71 28.93 -1.72
CA MET A 473 -23.48 29.73 -2.93
C MET A 473 -23.25 28.81 -4.14
N GLN A 474 -23.82 29.18 -5.28
CA GLN A 474 -23.53 28.54 -6.56
C GLN A 474 -22.28 29.14 -7.18
N LEU A 475 -21.43 28.30 -7.76
CA LEU A 475 -20.17 28.71 -8.37
C LEU A 475 -20.29 28.67 -9.90
N PRO A 476 -19.69 29.64 -10.62
CA PRO A 476 -19.67 29.62 -12.07
C PRO A 476 -18.81 28.46 -12.58
N ALA A 477 -19.27 27.84 -13.66
CA ALA A 477 -18.55 26.76 -14.33
C ALA A 477 -17.58 27.33 -15.37
N GLY A 478 -16.46 26.63 -15.60
CA GLY A 478 -15.40 27.07 -16.52
C GLY A 478 -14.48 28.15 -15.97
N ASP A 479 -14.59 28.48 -14.67
CA ASP A 479 -13.87 29.58 -14.04
C ASP A 479 -13.09 29.15 -12.78
N TYR A 480 -12.09 29.96 -12.45
CA TYR A 480 -11.36 29.88 -11.18
C TYR A 480 -12.07 30.68 -10.09
N HIS A 481 -12.05 30.15 -8.88
CA HIS A 481 -12.44 30.87 -7.67
C HIS A 481 -11.44 30.61 -6.54
N TYR A 482 -11.35 31.58 -5.64
CA TYR A 482 -10.55 31.48 -4.43
C TYR A 482 -11.48 31.44 -3.22
N VAL A 483 -11.27 30.48 -2.32
CA VAL A 483 -11.97 30.42 -1.03
C VAL A 483 -10.97 30.74 0.06
N TYR A 484 -11.08 31.93 0.66
CA TYR A 484 -10.24 32.39 1.75
C TYR A 484 -10.86 32.03 3.09
N THR A 485 -10.06 31.47 4.00
CA THR A 485 -10.46 31.26 5.40
C THR A 485 -10.21 32.53 6.19
N VAL A 486 -11.30 33.20 6.59
CA VAL A 486 -11.26 34.52 7.23
C VAL A 486 -11.44 34.43 8.76
N SER A 487 -12.00 33.33 9.26
CA SER A 487 -12.16 33.10 10.69
C SER A 487 -10.83 32.86 11.43
N GLU A 488 -10.85 33.08 12.75
CA GLU A 488 -9.70 32.80 13.63
C GLU A 488 -9.45 31.29 13.82
N GLU A 489 -10.50 30.48 13.68
CA GLU A 489 -10.44 29.02 13.68
C GLU A 489 -10.51 28.47 12.24
N PRO A 490 -10.12 27.21 11.99
CA PRO A 490 -10.25 26.59 10.68
C PRO A 490 -11.70 26.63 10.16
N SER A 491 -11.88 27.07 8.91
CA SER A 491 -13.19 27.04 8.26
C SER A 491 -13.42 25.69 7.59
N CYS A 492 -14.59 25.13 7.81
CA CYS A 492 -15.05 23.88 7.22
C CYS A 492 -16.16 24.18 6.22
N TYR A 493 -16.03 23.66 5.01
CA TYR A 493 -17.02 23.82 3.95
C TYR A 493 -17.06 22.58 3.08
N MET A 494 -18.12 22.43 2.30
CA MET A 494 -18.24 21.33 1.34
C MET A 494 -18.51 21.85 -0.06
N TYR A 495 -17.94 21.17 -1.03
CA TYR A 495 -18.34 21.28 -2.43
C TYR A 495 -19.33 20.17 -2.76
N LEU A 496 -20.40 20.55 -3.45
CA LEU A 496 -21.35 19.64 -4.07
C LEU A 496 -21.17 19.76 -5.57
N TYR A 497 -20.64 18.72 -6.19
CA TYR A 497 -20.43 18.62 -7.63
C TYR A 497 -21.54 17.77 -8.23
N VAL A 498 -22.28 18.35 -9.17
CA VAL A 498 -23.26 17.58 -9.95
C VAL A 498 -22.64 17.28 -11.30
N ASN A 499 -22.41 16.01 -11.58
CA ASN A 499 -21.84 15.59 -12.86
C ASN A 499 -22.92 15.62 -13.94
N THR A 500 -23.10 16.79 -14.56
CA THR A 500 -24.18 17.00 -15.54
C THR A 500 -24.01 16.12 -16.78
N THR A 501 -22.76 15.91 -17.21
CA THR A 501 -22.40 15.04 -18.34
C THR A 501 -22.75 13.59 -18.05
N MET A 502 -22.51 13.09 -16.83
CA MET A 502 -22.89 11.74 -16.43
C MET A 502 -24.42 11.57 -16.39
N ILE A 503 -25.15 12.56 -15.88
CA ILE A 503 -26.63 12.53 -15.88
C ILE A 503 -27.17 12.46 -17.32
N GLN A 504 -26.66 13.29 -18.23
CA GLN A 504 -27.05 13.26 -19.63
C GLN A 504 -26.70 11.92 -20.29
N PHE A 505 -25.53 11.38 -19.97
CA PHE A 505 -25.10 10.08 -20.43
C PHE A 505 -26.03 8.95 -19.95
N GLU A 506 -26.43 8.95 -18.67
CA GLU A 506 -27.37 7.95 -18.12
C GLU A 506 -28.77 8.04 -18.73
N GLN A 507 -29.26 9.25 -19.01
CA GLN A 507 -30.54 9.44 -19.71
C GLN A 507 -30.47 8.89 -21.13
N ASN A 508 -29.41 9.23 -21.87
CA ASN A 508 -29.20 8.71 -23.23
C ASN A 508 -29.02 7.18 -23.22
N TYR A 509 -28.30 6.65 -22.25
CA TYR A 509 -28.11 5.21 -22.06
C TYR A 509 -29.45 4.51 -21.81
N THR A 510 -30.27 5.02 -20.89
CA THR A 510 -31.60 4.46 -20.58
C THR A 510 -32.48 4.44 -21.83
N ARG A 511 -32.45 5.51 -22.61
CA ARG A 511 -33.18 5.59 -23.90
C ARG A 511 -32.69 4.54 -24.90
N LEU A 512 -31.38 4.35 -25.04
CA LEU A 512 -30.80 3.33 -25.93
C LEU A 512 -31.16 1.91 -25.47
N ALA A 513 -31.14 1.64 -24.16
CA ALA A 513 -31.53 0.37 -23.59
C ALA A 513 -33.03 0.06 -23.82
N GLU A 514 -33.91 1.04 -23.65
CA GLU A 514 -35.34 0.90 -23.97
C GLU A 514 -35.57 0.61 -25.45
N LEU A 515 -34.84 1.30 -26.35
CA LEU A 515 -34.91 1.02 -27.78
C LEU A 515 -34.44 -0.40 -28.11
N GLN A 516 -33.39 -0.88 -27.46
CA GLN A 516 -32.93 -2.26 -27.59
C GLN A 516 -34.00 -3.27 -27.15
N GLU A 517 -34.69 -2.99 -26.05
CA GLU A 517 -35.75 -3.87 -25.56
C GLU A 517 -36.98 -3.86 -26.47
N ARG A 518 -37.37 -2.69 -26.99
CA ARG A 518 -38.44 -2.57 -28.00
C ARG A 518 -38.11 -3.34 -29.27
N LEU A 519 -36.88 -3.26 -29.74
CA LEU A 519 -36.35 -4.07 -30.85
C LEU A 519 -36.48 -5.58 -30.55
N ARG A 520 -36.04 -6.02 -29.37
CA ARG A 520 -36.16 -7.43 -28.95
C ARG A 520 -37.61 -7.90 -28.87
N ASN A 521 -38.52 -7.01 -28.49
CA ASN A 521 -39.96 -7.29 -28.36
C ASN A 521 -40.74 -7.09 -29.68
N GLY A 522 -40.07 -6.73 -30.79
CA GLY A 522 -40.68 -6.57 -32.11
C GLY A 522 -41.54 -5.31 -32.29
N THR A 523 -41.41 -4.31 -31.42
CA THR A 523 -42.09 -3.01 -31.53
C THR A 523 -41.10 -1.97 -32.07
N GLU A 524 -40.85 -2.01 -33.38
CA GLU A 524 -39.91 -1.09 -34.03
C GLU A 524 -40.46 0.35 -34.11
N PRO A 525 -39.62 1.38 -33.85
CA PRO A 525 -39.88 2.73 -34.34
C PRO A 525 -39.78 2.77 -35.88
N GLU A 526 -40.70 3.48 -36.55
CA GLU A 526 -40.82 3.50 -38.02
C GLU A 526 -39.58 4.03 -38.76
N GLU A 527 -38.75 4.86 -38.12
CA GLU A 527 -37.49 5.38 -38.68
C GLU A 527 -36.35 5.20 -37.67
N MET A 528 -35.39 4.32 -37.98
CA MET A 528 -34.22 4.08 -37.11
C MET A 528 -33.00 3.85 -37.99
N ASP A 529 -31.94 4.61 -37.70
CA ASP A 529 -30.69 4.61 -38.45
C ASP A 529 -30.00 3.23 -38.48
N ALA A 530 -29.40 2.87 -39.60
CA ALA A 530 -28.82 1.55 -39.84
C ALA A 530 -27.62 1.27 -38.93
N GLU A 531 -26.82 2.28 -38.59
CA GLU A 531 -25.70 2.19 -37.65
C GLU A 531 -26.20 1.87 -36.23
N LEU A 532 -27.23 2.59 -35.78
CA LEU A 532 -27.88 2.38 -34.49
C LEU A 532 -28.49 0.97 -34.38
N ARG A 533 -29.11 0.46 -35.45
CA ARG A 533 -29.65 -0.92 -35.50
C ARG A 533 -28.56 -1.97 -35.31
N GLN A 534 -27.38 -1.79 -35.91
CA GLN A 534 -26.29 -2.78 -35.82
C GLN A 534 -25.68 -2.81 -34.42
N VAL A 535 -25.50 -1.65 -33.79
CA VAL A 535 -24.99 -1.57 -32.41
C VAL A 535 -25.98 -2.19 -31.42
N LEU A 536 -27.28 -1.87 -31.53
CA LEU A 536 -28.31 -2.41 -30.62
C LEU A 536 -28.50 -3.93 -30.76
N ASN A 537 -28.23 -4.49 -31.94
CA ASN A 537 -28.25 -5.94 -32.18
C ASN A 537 -26.97 -6.67 -31.73
N GLY A 538 -25.98 -5.98 -31.17
CA GLY A 538 -24.73 -6.57 -30.67
C GLY A 538 -23.66 -6.83 -31.74
N ASN A 539 -23.89 -6.45 -33.00
CA ASN A 539 -22.96 -6.65 -34.12
C ASN A 539 -21.97 -5.48 -34.26
N ALA A 540 -21.43 -4.98 -33.15
CA ALA A 540 -20.59 -3.79 -33.13
C ALA A 540 -19.11 -4.06 -33.53
N GLU A 541 -18.72 -5.31 -33.82
CA GLU A 541 -17.33 -5.65 -34.16
C GLU A 541 -16.93 -5.05 -35.52
N GLY A 542 -15.92 -4.16 -35.51
CA GLY A 542 -15.37 -3.54 -36.73
C GLY A 542 -16.09 -2.27 -37.22
N LEU A 543 -17.10 -1.77 -36.49
CA LEU A 543 -17.75 -0.49 -36.78
C LEU A 543 -16.94 0.68 -36.21
N ASN A 544 -16.65 1.68 -37.04
CA ASN A 544 -16.08 2.95 -36.62
C ASN A 544 -17.21 3.87 -36.11
N ILE A 545 -17.63 3.64 -34.87
CA ILE A 545 -18.72 4.40 -34.25
C ILE A 545 -18.25 5.83 -34.01
N THR A 546 -18.89 6.79 -34.69
CA THR A 546 -18.52 8.20 -34.59
C THR A 546 -19.13 8.91 -33.39
N ASP A 547 -20.29 8.43 -32.91
CA ASP A 547 -20.96 8.97 -31.72
C ASP A 547 -20.29 8.42 -30.42
N PRO A 548 -19.70 9.30 -29.58
CA PRO A 548 -19.05 8.89 -28.33
C PRO A 548 -20.02 8.20 -27.35
N VAL A 549 -21.30 8.57 -27.33
CA VAL A 549 -22.30 7.97 -26.44
C VAL A 549 -22.62 6.56 -26.88
N LEU A 550 -22.79 6.34 -28.19
CA LEU A 550 -23.04 5.03 -28.78
C LEU A 550 -21.82 4.10 -28.65
N ALA A 551 -20.60 4.65 -28.80
CA ALA A 551 -19.36 3.91 -28.58
C ALA A 551 -19.22 3.46 -27.13
N ALA A 552 -19.47 4.35 -26.17
CA ALA A 552 -19.45 4.03 -24.74
C ALA A 552 -20.54 3.02 -24.36
N PHE A 553 -21.74 3.12 -24.96
CA PHE A 553 -22.82 2.13 -24.80
C PHE A 553 -22.39 0.74 -25.28
N ALA A 554 -21.86 0.64 -26.51
CA ALA A 554 -21.36 -0.62 -27.07
C ALA A 554 -20.22 -1.22 -26.23
N GLN A 555 -19.29 -0.39 -25.76
CA GLN A 555 -18.20 -0.82 -24.88
C GLN A 555 -18.73 -1.34 -23.53
N ARG A 556 -19.75 -0.71 -22.96
CA ARG A 556 -20.39 -1.17 -21.71
C ARG A 556 -21.11 -2.50 -21.91
N GLN A 557 -21.82 -2.70 -23.02
CA GLN A 557 -22.45 -3.98 -23.35
C GLN A 557 -21.42 -5.11 -23.47
N ARG A 558 -20.32 -4.89 -24.21
CA ARG A 558 -19.22 -5.87 -24.30
C ARG A 558 -18.64 -6.23 -22.93
N ARG A 559 -18.46 -5.23 -22.06
CA ARG A 559 -17.99 -5.46 -20.68
C ARG A 559 -18.97 -6.31 -19.88
N LEU A 560 -20.28 -6.08 -20.01
CA LEU A 560 -21.31 -6.89 -19.35
C LEU A 560 -21.34 -8.32 -19.88
N GLU A 561 -21.32 -8.51 -21.20
CA GLU A 561 -21.26 -9.83 -21.84
C GLU A 561 -20.00 -10.60 -21.44
N GLU A 562 -18.84 -9.93 -21.41
CA GLU A 562 -17.62 -10.51 -20.89
C GLU A 562 -17.77 -10.90 -19.41
N HIS A 563 -18.37 -10.04 -18.59
CA HIS A 563 -18.58 -10.31 -17.18
C HIS A 563 -19.52 -11.52 -16.97
N GLU A 564 -20.58 -11.62 -17.75
CA GLU A 564 -21.48 -12.78 -17.76
C GLU A 564 -20.78 -14.05 -18.24
N LYS A 565 -20.00 -13.97 -19.32
CA LYS A 565 -19.17 -15.08 -19.79
C LYS A 565 -18.16 -15.52 -18.73
N ARG A 566 -17.56 -14.57 -17.99
CA ARG A 566 -16.67 -14.85 -16.86
C ARG A 566 -17.43 -15.49 -15.70
N ARG A 567 -18.66 -15.05 -15.41
CA ARG A 567 -19.52 -15.61 -14.37
C ARG A 567 -19.96 -17.03 -14.71
N ASN A 568 -20.33 -17.28 -15.96
CA ASN A 568 -20.78 -18.57 -16.47
C ASN A 568 -19.63 -19.53 -16.83
N SER A 569 -18.37 -19.06 -16.75
CA SER A 569 -17.20 -19.88 -17.04
C SER A 569 -17.05 -21.09 -16.13
N THR A 570 -16.60 -22.20 -16.71
CA THR A 570 -16.39 -23.45 -15.99
C THR A 570 -15.23 -23.35 -14.99
N VAL A 571 -15.21 -24.22 -13.98
CA VAL A 571 -14.10 -24.30 -13.00
C VAL A 571 -12.75 -24.49 -13.69
N LEU A 572 -12.70 -25.27 -14.78
CA LEU A 572 -11.49 -25.52 -15.56
C LEU A 572 -10.98 -24.25 -16.25
N GLU A 573 -11.86 -23.45 -16.83
CA GLU A 573 -11.48 -22.17 -17.47
C GLU A 573 -11.00 -21.14 -16.44
N ARG A 574 -11.66 -21.07 -15.27
CA ARG A 574 -11.21 -20.23 -14.16
C ARG A 574 -9.83 -20.66 -13.68
N PHE A 575 -9.61 -21.97 -13.52
CA PHE A 575 -8.30 -22.51 -13.14
C PHE A 575 -7.23 -22.23 -14.19
N ARG A 576 -7.52 -22.42 -15.48
CA ARG A 576 -6.60 -22.10 -16.59
C ARG A 576 -6.21 -20.62 -16.59
N ARG A 577 -7.18 -19.71 -16.48
CA ARG A 577 -6.92 -18.26 -16.41
C ARG A 577 -6.10 -17.88 -15.18
N PHE A 578 -6.43 -18.43 -14.02
CA PHE A 578 -5.66 -18.25 -12.80
C PHE A 578 -4.20 -18.68 -12.99
N THR A 579 -4.00 -19.88 -13.55
CA THR A 579 -2.67 -20.46 -13.75
C THR A 579 -1.84 -19.64 -14.73
N LEU A 580 -2.43 -19.22 -15.86
CA LEU A 580 -1.78 -18.34 -16.82
C LEU A 580 -1.40 -16.99 -16.20
N ARG A 581 -2.31 -16.36 -15.45
CA ARG A 581 -2.02 -15.09 -14.77
C ARG A 581 -0.87 -15.24 -13.77
N LYS A 582 -0.86 -16.31 -12.97
CA LYS A 582 0.23 -16.60 -12.04
C LYS A 582 1.54 -16.90 -12.76
N TYR A 583 1.50 -17.67 -13.85
CA TYR A 583 2.67 -17.93 -14.69
C TYR A 583 3.29 -16.62 -15.21
N MET A 584 2.48 -15.69 -15.73
CA MET A 584 2.98 -14.39 -16.22
C MET A 584 3.63 -13.58 -15.10
N ILE A 585 3.05 -13.56 -13.90
CA ILE A 585 3.64 -12.90 -12.72
C ILE A 585 4.99 -13.54 -12.35
N PHE A 586 5.06 -14.87 -12.34
CA PHE A 586 6.30 -15.60 -12.04
C PHE A 586 7.37 -15.34 -13.10
N ARG A 587 7.03 -15.44 -14.39
CA ARG A 587 7.93 -15.12 -15.51
C ARG A 587 8.52 -13.73 -15.34
N ARG A 588 7.66 -12.72 -15.16
CA ARG A 588 8.10 -11.33 -14.95
C ARG A 588 9.02 -11.21 -13.75
N SER A 589 8.67 -11.85 -12.63
CA SER A 589 9.48 -11.79 -11.40
C SER A 589 10.86 -12.42 -11.59
N ILE A 590 10.93 -13.56 -12.28
CA ILE A 590 12.19 -14.23 -12.61
C ILE A 590 13.04 -13.34 -13.53
N LEU A 591 12.46 -12.76 -14.57
CA LEU A 591 13.16 -11.85 -15.50
C LEU A 591 13.68 -10.60 -14.79
N MET A 592 12.85 -9.93 -14.00
CA MET A 592 13.28 -8.74 -13.25
C MET A 592 14.38 -9.08 -12.24
N THR A 593 14.32 -10.25 -11.62
CA THR A 593 15.36 -10.73 -10.70
C THR A 593 16.65 -11.05 -11.45
N SER A 594 16.58 -11.70 -12.62
CA SER A 594 17.77 -12.02 -13.42
C SER A 594 18.41 -10.75 -13.98
N TYR A 595 17.64 -9.77 -14.43
CA TYR A 595 18.15 -8.45 -14.84
C TYR A 595 18.82 -7.72 -13.67
N ALA A 596 18.20 -7.71 -12.49
CA ALA A 596 18.81 -7.12 -11.30
C ALA A 596 20.15 -7.79 -10.94
N ILE A 597 20.21 -9.13 -10.93
CA ILE A 597 21.44 -9.88 -10.68
C ILE A 597 22.50 -9.56 -11.74
N ARG A 598 22.13 -9.55 -13.02
CA ARG A 598 23.04 -9.20 -14.12
C ARG A 598 23.58 -7.79 -13.96
N ASN A 599 22.74 -6.80 -13.66
CA ASN A 599 23.15 -5.41 -13.48
C ASN A 599 24.10 -5.25 -12.28
N LEU A 600 23.93 -6.06 -11.23
CA LEU A 600 24.84 -6.10 -10.09
C LEU A 600 26.21 -6.71 -10.45
N VAL A 601 26.23 -7.75 -11.28
CA VAL A 601 27.48 -8.45 -11.66
C VAL A 601 28.25 -7.72 -12.76
N LEU A 602 27.55 -7.21 -13.78
CA LEU A 602 28.14 -6.65 -15.00
C LEU A 602 28.08 -5.11 -15.07
N GLY A 603 27.38 -4.46 -14.13
CA GLY A 603 27.11 -3.02 -14.15
C GLY A 603 25.78 -2.67 -14.85
N GLN A 604 25.31 -1.45 -14.63
CA GLN A 604 24.06 -0.95 -15.17
C GLN A 604 24.19 -0.66 -16.69
N PRO A 605 23.28 -1.18 -17.55
CA PRO A 605 23.28 -0.90 -18.99
C PRO A 605 22.72 0.51 -19.30
N SER A 606 22.67 0.86 -20.59
CA SER A 606 22.10 2.15 -21.05
C SER A 606 20.61 2.26 -20.69
N LEU A 607 20.11 3.51 -20.62
CA LEU A 607 18.74 3.80 -20.21
C LEU A 607 17.71 3.22 -21.20
N GLU A 608 18.03 3.22 -22.50
CA GLU A 608 17.24 2.59 -23.56
C GLU A 608 17.17 1.06 -23.41
N GLN A 609 18.27 0.41 -23.04
CA GLN A 609 18.25 -1.03 -22.82
C GLN A 609 17.41 -1.38 -21.59
N LEU A 610 17.47 -0.57 -20.53
CA LEU A 610 16.63 -0.74 -19.35
C LEU A 610 15.14 -0.60 -19.65
N SER A 611 14.75 0.35 -20.51
CA SER A 611 13.34 0.50 -20.92
C SER A 611 12.87 -0.71 -21.73
N LEU A 612 13.66 -1.16 -22.71
CA LEU A 612 13.33 -2.35 -23.51
C LEU A 612 13.18 -3.61 -22.66
N GLU A 613 14.08 -3.83 -21.69
CA GLU A 613 14.00 -4.97 -20.78
C GLU A 613 12.79 -4.90 -19.85
N TYR A 614 12.43 -3.69 -19.40
CA TYR A 614 11.22 -3.46 -18.62
C TYR A 614 9.97 -3.76 -19.46
N ASP A 615 9.91 -3.29 -20.70
CA ASP A 615 8.79 -3.53 -21.61
C ASP A 615 8.68 -5.02 -21.99
N TYR A 616 9.80 -5.69 -22.25
CA TYR A 616 9.87 -7.14 -22.46
C TYR A 616 9.33 -7.93 -21.26
N ALA A 617 9.73 -7.54 -20.04
CA ALA A 617 9.27 -8.18 -18.81
C ALA A 617 7.77 -7.97 -18.56
N ASN A 618 7.22 -6.84 -19.02
CA ASN A 618 5.80 -6.50 -18.93
C ASN A 618 4.98 -6.94 -20.15
N MET A 619 5.60 -7.54 -21.17
CA MET A 619 4.95 -7.92 -22.44
C MET A 619 4.31 -6.73 -23.18
N LYS A 620 4.90 -5.53 -23.04
CA LYS A 620 4.53 -4.35 -23.82
C LYS A 620 5.27 -4.39 -25.16
N PHE A 621 4.84 -5.22 -26.10
CA PHE A 621 5.39 -5.24 -27.43
C PHE A 621 4.42 -4.60 -28.42
N HIS A 622 4.84 -3.46 -28.99
CA HIS A 622 4.30 -2.78 -30.17
C HIS A 622 2.77 -2.88 -30.39
N GLU A 623 2.05 -1.92 -29.80
CA GLU A 623 0.75 -1.44 -30.30
C GLU A 623 0.92 -0.18 -31.19
N ASP A 624 2.12 0.07 -31.72
CA ASP A 624 2.41 1.22 -32.58
C ASP A 624 2.69 0.78 -34.03
N THR A 625 1.62 0.51 -34.77
CA THR A 625 1.49 0.83 -36.20
C THR A 625 0.00 0.86 -36.56
N GLU A 626 -0.71 1.85 -36.02
CA GLU A 626 -1.89 2.48 -36.63
C GLU A 626 -2.25 3.70 -35.76
N THR A 627 -1.95 4.90 -36.28
CA THR A 627 -2.32 6.29 -35.89
C THR A 627 -2.86 6.65 -34.49
N PRO A 628 -2.47 7.84 -33.95
CA PRO A 628 -2.65 8.19 -32.55
C PRO A 628 -4.08 8.65 -32.23
N SER A 629 -4.80 7.88 -31.39
CA SER A 629 -5.94 8.39 -30.65
C SER A 629 -6.02 7.78 -29.25
N SER A 630 -6.15 8.67 -28.26
CA SER A 630 -6.62 8.44 -26.89
C SER A 630 -5.91 7.39 -26.02
N SER A 631 -5.03 7.91 -25.14
CA SER A 631 -5.00 7.60 -23.70
C SER A 631 -5.40 6.18 -23.24
N GLN A 632 -4.49 5.22 -23.36
CA GLN A 632 -4.53 4.01 -22.53
C GLN A 632 -3.55 4.16 -21.35
N GLY A 633 -4.03 4.87 -20.33
CA GLY A 633 -3.48 4.76 -18.97
C GLY A 633 -3.88 3.41 -18.38
N ALA A 634 -2.95 2.77 -17.67
CA ALA A 634 -3.16 1.49 -17.02
C ALA A 634 -4.40 1.50 -16.10
N GLU A 635 -5.51 0.92 -16.55
CA GLU A 635 -6.68 0.61 -15.72
C GLU A 635 -6.30 -0.51 -14.73
N GLN A 636 -5.79 -0.09 -13.57
CA GLN A 636 -6.05 -0.83 -12.34
C GLN A 636 -7.54 -0.71 -12.05
N LEU A 637 -8.17 -1.82 -11.68
CA LEU A 637 -9.54 -1.89 -11.15
C LEU A 637 -9.75 -0.81 -10.08
N VAL A 638 -10.28 0.34 -10.48
CA VAL A 638 -10.95 1.30 -9.62
C VAL A 638 -12.36 0.73 -9.44
N PRO A 639 -12.82 0.44 -8.21
CA PRO A 639 -14.23 0.19 -7.98
C PRO A 639 -15.01 1.44 -8.43
N GLU A 640 -16.20 1.26 -8.99
CA GLU A 640 -17.12 2.37 -9.27
C GLU A 640 -17.14 3.37 -8.11
N GLY A 641 -16.93 4.66 -8.44
CA GLY A 641 -17.07 5.78 -7.50
C GLY A 641 -15.86 6.71 -7.46
N ARG A 642 -16.13 7.99 -7.78
CA ARG A 642 -15.24 9.17 -7.80
C ARG A 642 -14.29 9.30 -9.00
N VAL A 643 -14.68 10.23 -9.88
CA VAL A 643 -13.78 10.97 -10.75
C VAL A 643 -12.77 11.70 -9.85
N GLU A 644 -11.48 11.38 -9.95
CA GLU A 644 -10.43 12.21 -9.34
C GLU A 644 -10.45 13.58 -10.06
N LEU A 645 -10.77 14.65 -9.32
CA LEU A 645 -10.61 16.05 -9.75
C LEU A 645 -9.14 16.47 -9.73
#